data_AF-A0A923D7P4-F1
#
_entry.id   AF-A0A923D7P4-F1
#
_cell.length_a   1.000
_cell.length_b   1.000
_cell.length_c   1.000
_cell.angle_alpha   90.00
_cell.angle_beta   90.00
_cell.angle_gamma   90.00
#
_symmetry.space_group_name_H-M   'P 1'
#
loop_
_entity.id
_entity.type
_entity.pdbx_description
1 polymer ?
#
loop_
_entity_poly.entity_id
_entity_poly.type
_entity_poly.pdbx_seq_one_letter_code
_entity_poly.pdbx_strand_id
1 'polypeptide(L)'
;MAETDTTVEVPSTRFTGLTRRYREFSLIARDPVLFMSLLFSGIFITVFVVVPLFRTISGGFFNAEGAFDLTYFGRYFDDYFGPGMRRVFVDTMTMGLLAAIGGTLVGFIFAYALVRCRIPGQKVIHWLALLPTVSPPFALSLAMILLFGRNGVITRRVLGITYVQGMNDIYGMDGLVIVQTITFFSVAYLILRAMLERLNPAMEEAAASLGAGRFHIFFTITLPLLIPGIAGSFLLLFVESLADLGNPLFIAGNRTVLSAQIFLAVIGEYDYQKASALSLVLIIPTLVIFLVQRYYVNRRAYISVTGKPSGSQVVEKSPVIRWGFNVAAYLICAFVILMYATIIYGSFSEAWGVDFAPTLRHWQLTLTRGVEAILDTTFLSALATPFAAILGMAVAWLVVRKNFSGKQALDFTSNLGGAVPGTILGIGYVMAFNKPSIALAIGVYGVLALFFAQVVGKNVRDRLVILGLATAAGVGLAQAPSPTIYTVIGLLYFVLAGILAVARQGKLRVILAVAAGIYVMSNNWAAAIAAPIANLSRNMERGFWSNAIFQLSDQIKVLIQPPPSLLAIALVFAGILLTLGIRQRGLRVGAGVIALLIPCTLSFMDVPFSLVGGAYIILAAYMVRSLPASVRAGVASLQQIDPSIEEASNILGADAQYTFRKVTLPLILPALVSGLIFSFTRHMTSLSAIIFLVSARWRIVAASILSEWEQGGVSIAAAYSTVIIIFVLAAIGILSLVTNRIFRGRGGVDLSIGL
;
A
#
# COMPACT_ATOMS: atom_id res chain seq x y z
N MET A 1 -0.90 -34.20 34.90
CA MET A 1 -1.76 -35.35 34.55
C MET A 1 -1.56 -35.58 33.07
N ALA A 2 -1.03 -36.75 32.69
CA ALA A 2 -0.54 -37.02 31.34
C ALA A 2 -1.69 -37.21 30.36
N GLU A 3 -1.75 -36.40 29.31
CA GLU A 3 -2.64 -36.60 28.16
C GLU A 3 -1.82 -37.16 27.00
N THR A 4 -2.19 -38.37 26.61
CA THR A 4 -1.66 -39.15 25.49
C THR A 4 -1.93 -38.46 24.17
N ASP A 5 -0.84 -38.09 23.50
CA ASP A 5 -0.80 -37.57 22.13
C ASP A 5 -1.13 -38.71 21.15
N THR A 6 -2.39 -38.82 20.75
CA THR A 6 -2.83 -39.71 19.67
C THR A 6 -2.86 -38.96 18.35
N THR A 7 -1.70 -38.50 17.89
CA THR A 7 -1.53 -38.21 16.47
C THR A 7 -1.64 -39.51 15.70
N VAL A 8 -2.72 -39.68 14.95
CA VAL A 8 -2.83 -40.70 13.91
C VAL A 8 -1.69 -40.45 12.91
N GLU A 9 -0.64 -41.26 12.98
CA GLU A 9 0.41 -41.30 11.96
C GLU A 9 -0.23 -41.72 10.63
N VAL A 10 -0.44 -40.75 9.74
CA VAL A 10 -0.69 -41.01 8.34
C VAL A 10 0.59 -41.65 7.78
N PRO A 11 0.54 -42.84 7.13
CA PRO A 11 1.73 -43.53 6.69
C PRO A 11 2.56 -42.63 5.77
N SER A 12 3.82 -42.44 6.15
CA SER A 12 4.81 -41.64 5.45
C SER A 12 5.16 -42.27 4.10
N THR A 13 4.30 -42.03 3.11
CA THR A 13 4.61 -42.39 1.73
C THR A 13 5.83 -41.57 1.27
N ARG A 14 6.93 -42.28 1.01
CA ARG A 14 8.18 -41.79 0.41
C ARG A 14 7.90 -41.18 -0.97
N PHE A 15 7.42 -39.95 -0.99
CA PHE A 15 7.35 -39.15 -2.21
C PHE A 15 8.39 -38.03 -2.11
N THR A 16 9.23 -37.93 -3.13
CA THR A 16 10.18 -36.82 -3.32
C THR A 16 9.45 -35.48 -3.12
N GLY A 17 10.11 -34.48 -2.53
CA GLY A 17 9.45 -33.19 -2.22
C GLY A 17 8.72 -32.58 -3.42
N LEU A 18 9.20 -32.81 -4.65
CA LEU A 18 8.56 -32.39 -5.91
C LEU A 18 7.24 -33.11 -6.20
N THR A 19 7.13 -34.42 -6.00
CA THR A 19 5.88 -35.18 -6.27
C THR A 19 4.80 -34.84 -5.25
N ARG A 20 5.18 -34.59 -3.99
CA ARG A 20 4.28 -34.04 -2.96
C ARG A 20 3.77 -32.64 -3.33
N ARG A 21 4.67 -31.72 -3.72
CA ARG A 21 4.30 -30.36 -4.13
C ARG A 21 3.36 -30.37 -5.34
N TYR A 22 3.64 -31.21 -6.34
CA TYR A 22 2.77 -31.37 -7.50
C TYR A 22 1.38 -31.88 -7.11
N ARG A 23 1.29 -32.85 -6.18
CA ARG A 23 0.02 -33.38 -5.68
C ARG A 23 -0.78 -32.34 -4.90
N GLU A 24 -0.13 -31.52 -4.07
CA GLU A 24 -0.75 -30.40 -3.36
C GLU A 24 -1.33 -29.35 -4.33
N PHE A 25 -0.54 -28.92 -5.34
CA PHE A 25 -1.05 -28.05 -6.40
C PHE A 25 -2.18 -28.70 -7.20
N SER A 26 -2.11 -30.00 -7.45
CA SER A 26 -3.17 -30.73 -8.15
C SER A 26 -4.48 -30.82 -7.35
N LEU A 27 -4.41 -30.82 -6.01
CA LEU A 27 -5.59 -30.82 -5.13
C LEU A 27 -6.25 -29.44 -5.09
N ILE A 28 -5.45 -28.37 -5.07
CA ILE A 28 -5.97 -26.98 -5.15
C ILE A 28 -6.54 -26.70 -6.54
N ALA A 29 -5.92 -27.23 -7.60
CA ALA A 29 -6.39 -27.12 -8.97
C ALA A 29 -7.74 -27.84 -9.22
N ARG A 30 -8.23 -28.66 -8.28
CA ARG A 30 -9.60 -29.23 -8.34
C ARG A 30 -10.68 -28.20 -8.00
N ASP A 31 -10.33 -27.14 -7.26
CA ASP A 31 -11.21 -26.01 -7.01
C ASP A 31 -10.78 -24.82 -7.90
N PRO A 32 -11.51 -24.55 -8.98
CA PRO A 32 -11.12 -23.52 -9.94
C PRO A 32 -11.09 -22.12 -9.32
N VAL A 33 -11.93 -21.82 -8.32
CA VAL A 33 -11.99 -20.47 -7.71
C VAL A 33 -10.76 -20.22 -6.84
N LEU A 34 -10.33 -21.24 -6.10
CA LEU A 34 -9.13 -21.17 -5.27
C LEU A 34 -7.88 -21.00 -6.11
N PHE A 35 -7.76 -21.79 -7.16
CA PHE A 35 -6.62 -21.69 -8.05
C PHE A 35 -6.58 -20.34 -8.78
N MET A 36 -7.74 -19.82 -9.22
CA MET A 36 -7.82 -18.47 -9.80
C MET A 36 -7.36 -17.40 -8.82
N SER A 37 -7.79 -17.48 -7.55
CA SER A 37 -7.41 -16.51 -6.51
C SER A 37 -5.90 -16.56 -6.23
N LEU A 38 -5.33 -17.76 -6.13
CA LEU A 38 -3.90 -17.97 -5.96
C LEU A 38 -3.10 -17.47 -7.16
N LEU A 39 -3.56 -17.79 -8.38
CA LEU A 39 -2.90 -17.40 -9.61
C LEU A 39 -2.93 -15.88 -9.82
N PHE A 40 -4.09 -15.25 -9.64
CA PHE A 40 -4.23 -13.80 -9.73
C PHE A 40 -3.32 -13.10 -8.72
N SER A 41 -3.35 -13.53 -7.46
CA SER A 41 -2.51 -12.96 -6.40
C SER A 41 -1.02 -13.17 -6.67
N GLY A 42 -0.65 -14.37 -7.13
CA GLY A 42 0.72 -14.72 -7.48
C GLY A 42 1.25 -13.90 -8.66
N ILE A 43 0.45 -13.73 -9.72
CA ILE A 43 0.81 -12.90 -10.89
C ILE A 43 0.96 -11.45 -10.45
N PHE A 44 0.00 -10.90 -9.71
CA PHE A 44 0.08 -9.52 -9.24
C PHE A 44 1.35 -9.28 -8.42
N ILE A 45 1.63 -10.13 -7.43
CA ILE A 45 2.82 -10.02 -6.59
C ILE A 45 4.10 -10.20 -7.42
N THR A 46 4.12 -11.12 -8.36
CA THR A 46 5.30 -11.33 -9.21
C THR A 46 5.56 -10.12 -10.09
N VAL A 47 4.54 -9.63 -10.81
CA VAL A 47 4.64 -8.54 -11.77
C VAL A 47 4.93 -7.21 -11.07
N PHE A 48 4.26 -6.91 -9.94
CA PHE A 48 4.31 -5.58 -9.32
C PHE A 48 5.14 -5.49 -8.04
N VAL A 49 5.65 -6.60 -7.51
CA VAL A 49 6.56 -6.61 -6.35
C VAL A 49 7.89 -7.24 -6.73
N VAL A 50 7.89 -8.49 -7.17
CA VAL A 50 9.14 -9.25 -7.39
C VAL A 50 9.94 -8.68 -8.56
N VAL A 51 9.30 -8.46 -9.72
CA VAL A 51 9.98 -7.97 -10.92
C VAL A 51 10.58 -6.56 -10.73
N PRO A 52 9.86 -5.55 -10.19
CA PRO A 52 10.43 -4.25 -9.88
C PRO A 52 11.62 -4.33 -8.93
N LEU A 53 11.51 -5.09 -7.84
CA LEU A 53 12.63 -5.25 -6.90
C LEU A 53 13.82 -5.94 -7.54
N PHE A 54 13.58 -6.99 -8.34
CA PHE A 54 14.63 -7.65 -9.10
C PHE A 54 15.32 -6.69 -10.08
N ARG A 55 14.56 -5.84 -10.77
CA ARG A 55 15.09 -4.83 -11.69
C ARG A 55 15.91 -3.76 -10.98
N THR A 56 15.46 -3.27 -9.82
CA THR A 56 16.26 -2.34 -9.01
C THR A 56 17.55 -2.99 -8.53
N ILE A 57 17.47 -4.20 -7.95
CA ILE A 57 18.62 -4.92 -7.40
C ILE A 57 19.65 -5.24 -8.49
N SER A 58 19.20 -5.83 -9.61
CA SER A 58 20.08 -6.15 -10.73
C SER A 58 20.67 -4.90 -11.38
N GLY A 59 19.89 -3.82 -11.47
CA GLY A 59 20.33 -2.55 -12.04
C GLY A 59 21.54 -1.92 -11.37
N GLY A 60 21.88 -2.31 -10.13
CA GLY A 60 23.09 -1.82 -9.46
C GLY A 60 24.39 -2.47 -9.96
N PHE A 61 24.27 -3.65 -10.59
CA PHE A 61 25.39 -4.49 -11.05
C PHE A 61 25.61 -4.45 -12.56
N PHE A 62 24.76 -3.77 -13.31
CA PHE A 62 24.84 -3.71 -14.77
C PHE A 62 24.81 -2.26 -15.24
N ASN A 63 25.76 -1.90 -16.11
CA ASN A 63 25.77 -0.58 -16.74
C ASN A 63 24.72 -0.46 -17.85
N ALA A 64 24.61 0.71 -18.47
CA ALA A 64 23.65 0.97 -19.55
C ALA A 64 23.85 0.06 -20.78
N GLU A 65 25.05 -0.49 -20.98
CA GLU A 65 25.42 -1.40 -22.07
C GLU A 65 25.15 -2.88 -21.70
N GLY A 66 24.78 -3.17 -20.45
CA GLY A 66 24.54 -4.51 -19.93
C GLY A 66 25.79 -5.25 -19.44
N ALA A 67 26.94 -4.58 -19.37
CA ALA A 67 28.15 -5.13 -18.79
C ALA A 67 28.09 -5.13 -17.25
N PHE A 68 28.67 -6.16 -16.63
CA PHE A 68 28.78 -6.23 -15.18
C PHE A 68 29.70 -5.13 -14.66
N ASP A 69 29.20 -4.32 -13.74
CA ASP A 69 29.90 -3.14 -13.22
C ASP A 69 29.62 -2.94 -11.72
N LEU A 70 30.69 -2.83 -10.94
CA LEU A 70 30.66 -2.63 -9.49
C LEU A 70 31.13 -1.22 -9.07
N THR A 71 31.29 -0.29 -10.02
CA THR A 71 31.85 1.05 -9.78
C THR A 71 31.19 1.76 -8.61
N TYR A 72 29.86 1.78 -8.54
CA TYR A 72 29.14 2.46 -7.45
C TYR A 72 29.33 1.83 -6.07
N PHE A 73 29.55 0.51 -6.01
CA PHE A 73 29.88 -0.17 -4.76
C PHE A 73 31.33 0.07 -4.38
N GLY A 74 32.26 0.07 -5.35
CA GLY A 74 33.66 0.42 -5.13
C GLY A 74 33.85 1.84 -4.58
N ARG A 75 33.02 2.79 -5.03
CA ARG A 75 33.03 4.19 -4.54
C ARG A 75 32.78 4.33 -3.04
N TYR A 76 32.17 3.35 -2.36
CA TYR A 76 32.06 3.37 -0.90
C TYR A 76 33.40 3.21 -0.18
N PHE A 77 34.40 2.63 -0.84
CA PHE A 77 35.74 2.35 -0.31
C PHE A 77 36.83 3.27 -0.88
N ASP A 78 36.47 4.11 -1.86
CA ASP A 78 37.34 5.13 -2.45
C ASP A 78 37.64 6.25 -1.44
N ASP A 79 38.83 6.84 -1.54
CA ASP A 79 39.25 7.99 -0.72
C ASP A 79 38.52 9.28 -1.09
N TYR A 80 38.17 9.47 -2.36
CA TYR A 80 37.48 10.65 -2.86
C TYR A 80 35.97 10.59 -2.62
N PHE A 81 35.30 9.54 -3.13
CA PHE A 81 33.84 9.41 -3.03
C PHE A 81 33.36 8.77 -1.72
N GLY A 82 34.17 7.89 -1.14
CA GLY A 82 33.77 7.06 0.00
C GLY A 82 33.40 7.84 1.26
N PRO A 83 34.12 8.92 1.66
CA PRO A 83 33.74 9.71 2.82
C PRO A 83 32.31 10.28 2.72
N GLY A 84 31.91 10.76 1.54
CA GLY A 84 30.57 11.27 1.29
C GLY A 84 29.51 10.17 1.36
N MET A 85 29.72 9.06 0.64
CA MET A 85 28.76 7.94 0.61
C MET A 85 28.59 7.28 1.99
N ARG A 86 29.67 7.09 2.74
CA ARG A 86 29.64 6.56 4.11
C ARG A 86 28.93 7.52 5.06
N ARG A 87 29.12 8.84 4.91
CA ARG A 87 28.40 9.84 5.69
C ARG A 87 26.89 9.77 5.44
N VAL A 88 26.46 9.68 4.18
CA VAL A 88 25.03 9.53 3.84
C VAL A 88 24.44 8.27 4.46
N PHE A 89 25.17 7.15 4.42
CA PHE A 89 24.75 5.92 5.09
C PHE A 89 24.60 6.11 6.61
N VAL A 90 25.60 6.71 7.26
CA VAL A 90 25.57 6.97 8.72
C VAL A 90 24.44 7.93 9.08
N ASP A 91 24.29 9.05 8.37
CA ASP A 91 23.20 10.02 8.57
C ASP A 91 21.84 9.32 8.43
N THR A 92 21.70 8.39 7.48
CA THR A 92 20.48 7.59 7.30
C THR A 92 20.20 6.66 8.49
N MET A 93 21.22 5.97 9.01
CA MET A 93 21.08 5.10 10.18
C MET A 93 20.80 5.91 11.46
N THR A 94 21.46 7.04 11.65
CA THR A 94 21.26 7.95 12.77
C THR A 94 19.86 8.55 12.75
N MET A 95 19.38 8.99 11.59
CA MET A 95 18.00 9.45 11.38
C MET A 95 17.01 8.36 11.81
N GLY A 96 17.15 7.15 11.25
CA GLY A 96 16.29 6.00 11.56
C GLY A 96 16.25 5.69 13.05
N LEU A 97 17.42 5.66 13.69
CA LEU A 97 17.56 5.33 15.11
C LEU A 97 16.88 6.38 15.99
N LEU A 98 17.19 7.66 15.78
CA LEU A 98 16.68 8.75 16.61
C LEU A 98 15.17 8.94 16.42
N ALA A 99 14.67 8.85 15.18
CA ALA A 99 13.24 8.93 14.90
C ALA A 99 12.47 7.76 15.52
N ALA A 100 13.04 6.55 15.50
CA ALA A 100 12.43 5.39 16.15
C ALA A 100 12.39 5.53 17.68
N ILE A 101 13.48 5.98 18.30
CA ILE A 101 13.51 6.25 19.75
C ILE A 101 12.46 7.32 20.11
N GLY A 102 12.49 8.46 19.42
CA GLY A 102 11.59 9.58 19.68
C GLY A 102 10.13 9.20 19.48
N GLY A 103 9.79 8.60 18.35
CA GLY A 103 8.42 8.20 18.03
C GLY A 103 7.88 7.11 18.94
N THR A 104 8.69 6.12 19.34
CA THR A 104 8.27 5.09 20.30
C THR A 104 8.07 5.68 21.70
N LEU A 105 8.94 6.59 22.14
CA LEU A 105 8.81 7.28 23.43
C LEU A 105 7.54 8.12 23.47
N VAL A 106 7.31 8.96 22.46
CA VAL A 106 6.09 9.77 22.35
C VAL A 106 4.85 8.89 22.26
N GLY A 107 4.90 7.84 21.44
CA GLY A 107 3.81 6.87 21.33
C GLY A 107 3.47 6.20 22.65
N PHE A 108 4.49 5.83 23.45
CA PHE A 108 4.31 5.29 24.79
C PHE A 108 3.68 6.30 25.75
N ILE A 109 4.11 7.57 25.72
CA ILE A 109 3.54 8.65 26.55
C ILE A 109 2.02 8.76 26.30
N PHE A 110 1.60 8.82 25.04
CA PHE A 110 0.18 8.88 24.69
C PHE A 110 -0.57 7.62 25.09
N ALA A 111 -0.01 6.44 24.82
CA ALA A 111 -0.65 5.17 25.13
C ALA A 111 -0.85 5.00 26.65
N TYR A 112 0.16 5.33 27.44
CA TYR A 112 0.09 5.28 28.89
C TYR A 112 -0.86 6.33 29.47
N ALA A 113 -0.84 7.56 28.94
CA ALA A 113 -1.73 8.63 29.39
C ALA A 113 -3.22 8.28 29.16
N LEU A 114 -3.55 7.71 28.01
CA LEU A 114 -4.94 7.35 27.67
C LEU A 114 -5.42 6.11 28.43
N VAL A 115 -4.60 5.06 28.54
CA VAL A 115 -5.03 3.79 29.13
C VAL A 115 -4.92 3.79 30.66
N ARG A 116 -3.85 4.39 31.21
CA ARG A 116 -3.53 4.28 32.64
C ARG A 116 -3.79 5.57 33.42
N CYS A 117 -3.69 6.75 32.80
CA CYS A 117 -3.74 8.03 33.52
C CYS A 117 -5.11 8.75 33.50
N ARG A 118 -6.16 8.16 32.90
CA ARG A 118 -7.51 8.78 32.79
C ARG A 118 -7.44 10.25 32.34
N ILE A 119 -6.74 10.49 31.24
CA ILE A 119 -6.53 11.85 30.74
C ILE A 119 -7.87 12.54 30.41
N PRO A 120 -8.14 13.76 30.95
CA PRO A 120 -9.33 14.52 30.59
C PRO A 120 -9.40 14.81 29.08
N GLY A 121 -10.57 14.62 28.47
CA GLY A 121 -10.73 14.82 27.03
C GLY A 121 -10.13 13.71 26.16
N GLN A 122 -9.98 12.49 26.69
CA GLN A 122 -9.37 11.33 26.02
C GLN A 122 -9.73 11.17 24.53
N LYS A 123 -10.98 11.44 24.14
CA LYS A 123 -11.43 11.34 22.73
C LYS A 123 -10.74 12.37 21.84
N VAL A 124 -10.64 13.62 22.29
CA VAL A 124 -9.99 14.70 21.55
C VAL A 124 -8.50 14.40 21.42
N ILE A 125 -7.86 13.98 22.51
CA ILE A 125 -6.42 13.66 22.52
C ILE A 125 -6.12 12.48 21.61
N HIS A 126 -7.00 11.48 21.62
CA HIS A 126 -6.90 10.35 20.71
C HIS A 126 -6.93 10.80 19.24
N TRP A 127 -7.88 11.66 18.85
CA TRP A 127 -7.96 12.20 17.49
C TRP A 127 -6.74 13.06 17.13
N LEU A 128 -6.25 13.89 18.06
CA LEU A 128 -5.05 14.70 17.85
C LEU A 128 -3.80 13.85 17.69
N ALA A 129 -3.69 12.73 18.41
CA ALA A 129 -2.58 11.79 18.29
C ALA A 129 -2.52 11.10 16.92
N LEU A 130 -3.66 11.00 16.22
CA LEU A 130 -3.78 10.35 14.91
C LEU A 130 -3.69 11.33 13.73
N LEU A 131 -3.77 12.63 14.01
CA LEU A 131 -3.73 13.68 12.99
C LEU A 131 -2.48 13.59 12.08
N PRO A 132 -1.27 13.29 12.60
CA PRO A 132 -0.07 13.07 11.78
C PRO A 132 -0.20 11.99 10.71
N THR A 133 -0.94 10.90 10.97
CA THR A 133 -1.13 9.83 9.98
C THR A 133 -1.96 10.28 8.77
N VAL A 134 -2.82 11.28 8.97
CA VAL A 134 -3.76 11.79 7.95
C VAL A 134 -3.11 12.83 7.05
N SER A 135 -2.10 13.53 7.55
CA SER A 135 -1.42 14.57 6.79
C SER A 135 -0.29 14.01 5.92
N PRO A 136 -0.01 14.63 4.76
CA PRO A 136 1.20 14.33 4.02
C PRO A 136 2.46 14.54 4.89
N PRO A 137 3.49 13.68 4.80
CA PRO A 137 4.66 13.75 5.68
C PRO A 137 5.31 15.14 5.70
N PHE A 138 5.55 15.72 4.53
CA PHE A 138 6.20 17.03 4.38
C PHE A 138 5.34 18.21 4.88
N ALA A 139 4.04 18.03 5.14
CA ALA A 139 3.21 19.10 5.71
C ALA A 139 3.76 19.51 7.09
N LEU A 140 4.21 18.54 7.89
CA LEU A 140 4.87 18.78 9.16
C LEU A 140 6.26 19.39 8.99
N SER A 141 7.03 18.98 7.97
CA SER A 141 8.29 19.65 7.62
C SER A 141 8.09 21.12 7.28
N LEU A 142 7.08 21.43 6.46
CA LEU A 142 6.72 22.79 6.09
C LEU A 142 6.36 23.59 7.34
N ALA A 143 5.47 23.09 8.20
CA ALA A 143 5.12 23.74 9.46
C ALA A 143 6.35 24.03 10.33
N MET A 144 7.27 23.06 10.44
CA MET A 144 8.49 23.21 11.23
C MET A 144 9.37 24.32 10.66
N ILE A 145 9.51 24.41 9.34
CA ILE A 145 10.25 25.47 8.66
C ILE A 145 9.55 26.84 8.84
N LEU A 146 8.23 26.88 8.72
CA LEU A 146 7.44 28.10 8.89
C LEU A 146 7.54 28.66 10.33
N LEU A 147 7.64 27.80 11.33
CA LEU A 147 7.78 28.17 12.73
C LEU A 147 9.22 28.47 13.13
N PHE A 148 10.14 27.55 12.85
CA PHE A 148 11.49 27.52 13.41
C PHE A 148 12.62 27.67 12.38
N GLY A 149 12.30 27.76 11.09
CA GLY A 149 13.27 28.06 10.03
C GLY A 149 13.96 29.40 10.22
N ARG A 150 14.92 29.71 9.34
CA ARG A 150 15.72 30.96 9.42
C ARG A 150 14.87 32.23 9.44
N ASN A 151 13.74 32.22 8.74
CA ASN A 151 12.74 33.27 8.73
C ASN A 151 11.43 32.86 9.42
N GLY A 152 11.50 31.86 10.30
CA GLY A 152 10.33 31.33 10.99
C GLY A 152 9.71 32.33 11.97
N VAL A 153 8.41 32.20 12.22
CA VAL A 153 7.68 33.10 13.12
C VAL A 153 8.27 33.05 14.53
N ILE A 154 8.54 31.85 15.06
CA ILE A 154 9.09 31.71 16.41
C ILE A 154 10.55 32.17 16.43
N THR A 155 11.37 31.69 15.51
CA THR A 155 12.79 32.03 15.45
C THR A 155 13.01 33.53 15.32
N ARG A 156 12.45 34.16 14.28
CA ARG A 156 12.80 35.52 13.90
C ARG A 156 11.93 36.58 14.57
N ARG A 157 10.64 36.33 14.80
CA ARG A 157 9.72 37.33 15.39
C ARG A 157 9.55 37.19 16.89
N VAL A 158 9.39 35.97 17.40
CA VAL A 158 9.14 35.76 18.84
C VAL A 158 10.45 35.80 19.62
N LEU A 159 11.48 35.06 19.16
CA LEU A 159 12.75 34.94 19.86
C LEU A 159 13.82 35.93 19.38
N GLY A 160 13.62 36.59 18.22
CA GLY A 160 14.58 37.54 17.65
C GLY A 160 15.92 36.91 17.25
N ILE A 161 15.97 35.59 17.06
CA ILE A 161 17.19 34.86 16.73
C ILE A 161 17.53 35.10 15.25
N THR A 162 18.77 35.53 15.00
CA THR A 162 19.35 35.60 13.66
C THR A 162 20.46 34.58 13.55
N TYR A 163 20.32 33.64 12.62
CA TYR A 163 21.33 32.60 12.43
C TYR A 163 22.55 33.18 11.72
N VAL A 164 23.72 32.97 12.32
CA VAL A 164 25.02 33.26 11.73
C VAL A 164 25.62 31.96 11.18
N GLN A 165 26.50 32.07 10.18
CA GLN A 165 27.19 30.91 9.61
C GLN A 165 27.88 30.08 10.71
N GLY A 166 27.57 28.80 10.79
CA GLY A 166 28.09 27.88 11.82
C GLY A 166 27.17 27.66 13.03
N MET A 167 26.12 28.47 13.21
CA MET A 167 25.07 28.17 14.17
C MET A 167 24.21 27.01 13.68
N ASN A 168 23.82 26.13 14.61
CA ASN A 168 22.90 25.05 14.30
C ASN A 168 21.48 25.62 14.16
N ASP A 169 20.91 25.50 12.96
CA ASP A 169 19.52 25.86 12.69
C ASP A 169 18.64 24.60 12.60
N ILE A 170 17.36 24.77 12.28
CA ILE A 170 16.46 23.62 12.18
C ILE A 170 16.73 22.73 10.95
N TYR A 171 17.51 23.21 9.98
CA TYR A 171 17.82 22.46 8.76
C TYR A 171 18.99 21.53 9.02
N GLY A 172 18.71 20.25 9.20
CA GLY A 172 19.70 19.28 9.61
C GLY A 172 19.08 18.04 10.21
N MET A 173 19.91 17.24 10.87
CA MET A 173 19.47 16.02 11.54
C MET A 173 18.46 16.31 12.65
N ASP A 174 18.64 17.39 13.42
CA ASP A 174 17.82 17.68 14.59
C ASP A 174 16.37 18.01 14.20
N GLY A 175 16.17 18.92 13.25
CA GLY A 175 14.84 19.23 12.73
C GLY A 175 14.21 18.04 12.02
N LEU A 176 14.99 17.26 11.27
CA LEU A 176 14.52 16.05 10.60
C LEU A 176 13.99 15.00 11.59
N VAL A 177 14.73 14.74 12.67
CA VAL A 177 14.32 13.78 13.71
C VAL A 177 13.08 14.25 14.46
N ILE A 178 12.96 15.54 14.78
CA ILE A 178 11.78 16.10 15.43
C ILE A 178 10.56 15.92 14.53
N VAL A 179 10.66 16.29 13.25
CA VAL A 179 9.55 16.16 12.31
C VAL A 179 9.15 14.70 12.13
N GLN A 180 10.11 13.78 11.94
CA GLN A 180 9.80 12.36 11.80
C GLN A 180 9.22 11.75 13.09
N THR A 181 9.66 12.21 14.27
CA THR A 181 9.06 11.80 15.55
C THR A 181 7.58 12.16 15.58
N ILE A 182 7.21 13.40 15.24
CA ILE A 182 5.81 13.83 15.17
C ILE A 182 5.04 13.10 14.07
N THR A 183 5.70 12.82 12.93
CA THR A 183 5.07 12.15 11.80
C THR A 183 4.70 10.70 12.13
N PHE A 184 5.57 9.97 12.84
CA PHE A 184 5.44 8.51 13.00
C PHE A 184 5.02 8.03 14.40
N PHE A 185 4.96 8.88 15.42
CA PHE A 185 4.60 8.41 16.77
C PHE A 185 3.19 7.82 16.86
N SER A 186 2.25 8.24 16.00
CA SER A 186 0.87 7.77 15.97
C SER A 186 0.80 6.25 15.77
N VAL A 187 1.67 5.71 14.92
CA VAL A 187 1.80 4.28 14.66
C VAL A 187 2.26 3.53 15.92
N ALA A 188 3.26 4.05 16.64
CA ALA A 188 3.71 3.47 17.89
C ALA A 188 2.63 3.57 18.99
N TYR A 189 1.93 4.71 19.06
CA TYR A 189 0.83 4.94 19.98
C TYR A 189 -0.27 3.87 19.84
N LEU A 190 -0.72 3.58 18.60
CA LEU A 190 -1.76 2.58 18.37
C LEU A 190 -1.35 1.18 18.81
N ILE A 191 -0.12 0.77 18.48
CA ILE A 191 0.42 -0.54 18.86
C ILE A 191 0.51 -0.66 20.39
N LEU A 192 1.08 0.35 21.05
CA LEU A 192 1.31 0.34 22.49
C LEU A 192 0.01 0.46 23.28
N ARG A 193 -0.94 1.27 22.80
CA ARG A 193 -2.29 1.35 23.37
C ARG A 193 -2.99 0.01 23.30
N ALA A 194 -3.02 -0.62 22.12
CA ALA A 194 -3.68 -1.92 21.93
C ALA A 194 -3.06 -3.01 22.81
N MET A 195 -1.74 -2.97 23.03
CA MET A 195 -1.05 -3.87 23.95
C MET A 195 -1.43 -3.60 25.40
N LEU A 196 -1.39 -2.35 25.84
CA LEU A 196 -1.75 -1.94 27.21
C LEU A 196 -3.20 -2.30 27.57
N GLU A 197 -4.14 -2.13 26.64
CA GLU A 197 -5.56 -2.47 26.82
C GLU A 197 -5.80 -3.99 26.95
N ARG A 198 -4.89 -4.82 26.42
CA ARG A 198 -4.98 -6.29 26.43
C ARG A 198 -4.27 -6.95 27.62
N LEU A 199 -3.43 -6.21 28.35
CA LEU A 199 -2.76 -6.76 29.53
C LEU A 199 -3.78 -7.10 30.61
N ASN A 200 -3.75 -8.34 31.12
CA ASN A 200 -4.62 -8.77 32.20
C ASN A 200 -4.26 -8.05 33.51
N PRO A 201 -5.19 -7.26 34.10
CA PRO A 201 -5.01 -6.62 35.41
C PRO A 201 -4.55 -7.54 36.53
N ALA A 202 -4.94 -8.83 36.48
CA ALA A 202 -4.76 -9.77 37.58
C ALA A 202 -3.30 -9.95 38.03
N MET A 203 -2.34 -9.86 37.10
CA MET A 203 -0.91 -9.97 37.45
C MET A 203 -0.43 -8.76 38.27
N GLU A 204 -0.86 -7.56 37.90
CA GLU A 204 -0.51 -6.32 38.61
C GLU A 204 -1.23 -6.25 39.96
N GLU A 205 -2.50 -6.68 40.03
CA GLU A 205 -3.29 -6.73 41.26
C GLU A 205 -2.77 -7.78 42.25
N ALA A 206 -2.35 -8.95 41.76
CA ALA A 206 -1.71 -9.98 42.60
C ALA A 206 -0.39 -9.48 43.20
N ALA A 207 0.46 -8.84 42.39
CA ALA A 207 1.71 -8.26 42.89
C ALA A 207 1.46 -7.13 43.89
N ALA A 208 0.47 -6.27 43.64
CA ALA A 208 0.08 -5.21 44.58
C ALA A 208 -0.43 -5.78 45.90
N SER A 209 -1.17 -6.90 45.86
CA SER A 209 -1.69 -7.60 47.05
C SER A 209 -0.57 -8.23 47.89
N LEU A 210 0.54 -8.61 47.25
CA LEU A 210 1.78 -9.06 47.90
C LEU A 210 2.65 -7.90 48.41
N GLY A 211 2.19 -6.65 48.32
CA GLY A 211 2.91 -5.47 48.81
C GLY A 211 3.94 -4.89 47.84
N ALA A 212 3.96 -5.33 46.57
CA ALA A 212 4.88 -4.76 45.58
C ALA A 212 4.57 -3.28 45.29
N GLY A 213 5.61 -2.44 45.34
CA GLY A 213 5.50 -1.03 44.98
C GLY A 213 5.26 -0.80 43.48
N ARG A 214 4.70 0.35 43.10
CA ARG A 214 4.31 0.67 41.71
C ARG A 214 5.47 0.58 40.71
N PHE A 215 6.63 1.13 41.06
CA PHE A 215 7.82 1.04 40.21
C PHE A 215 8.29 -0.40 40.05
N HIS A 216 8.21 -1.19 41.11
CA HIS A 216 8.53 -2.62 41.05
C HIS A 216 7.54 -3.36 40.14
N ILE A 217 6.23 -3.14 40.29
CA ILE A 217 5.21 -3.73 39.39
C ILE A 217 5.46 -3.30 37.95
N PHE A 218 5.76 -2.01 37.71
CA PHE A 218 6.03 -1.51 36.37
C PHE A 218 7.26 -2.18 35.74
N PHE A 219 8.42 -2.17 36.41
CA PHE A 219 9.65 -2.71 35.83
C PHE A 219 9.70 -4.24 35.80
N THR A 220 8.98 -4.93 36.68
CA THR A 220 9.04 -6.40 36.79
C THR A 220 7.89 -7.10 36.06
N ILE A 221 6.73 -6.45 35.90
CA ILE A 221 5.54 -7.06 35.29
C ILE A 221 5.12 -6.29 34.04
N THR A 222 4.73 -5.01 34.19
CA THR A 222 4.13 -4.25 33.08
C THR A 222 5.10 -4.04 31.92
N LEU A 223 6.30 -3.52 32.18
CA LEU A 223 7.30 -3.22 31.17
C LEU A 223 7.79 -4.50 30.46
N PRO A 224 8.18 -5.59 31.12
CA PRO A 224 8.56 -6.83 30.44
C PRO A 224 7.48 -7.40 29.52
N LEU A 225 6.20 -7.30 29.91
CA LEU A 225 5.07 -7.70 29.07
C LEU A 225 4.85 -6.75 27.88
N LEU A 226 5.25 -5.48 28.00
CA LEU A 226 5.20 -4.48 26.93
C LEU A 226 6.43 -4.49 26.02
N ILE A 227 7.59 -5.02 26.45
CA ILE A 227 8.83 -5.05 25.66
C ILE A 227 8.62 -5.57 24.23
N PRO A 228 7.87 -6.66 23.97
CA PRO A 228 7.61 -7.11 22.61
C PRO A 228 6.88 -6.06 21.75
N GLY A 229 5.94 -5.32 22.33
CA GLY A 229 5.22 -4.23 21.66
C GLY A 229 6.09 -2.98 21.47
N ILE A 230 6.92 -2.63 22.46
CA ILE A 230 7.88 -1.52 22.38
C ILE A 230 8.93 -1.82 21.31
N ALA A 231 9.54 -3.01 21.32
CA ALA A 231 10.49 -3.44 20.30
C ALA A 231 9.82 -3.50 18.92
N GLY A 232 8.59 -4.02 18.84
CA GLY A 232 7.84 -4.12 17.59
C GLY A 232 7.53 -2.75 16.97
N SER A 233 7.13 -1.77 17.79
CA SER A 233 6.89 -0.38 17.34
C SER A 233 8.19 0.33 16.99
N PHE A 234 9.25 0.18 17.78
CA PHE A 234 10.57 0.74 17.51
C PHE A 234 11.11 0.29 16.14
N LEU A 235 11.13 -1.03 15.88
CA LEU A 235 11.63 -1.57 14.61
C LEU A 235 10.77 -1.10 13.43
N LEU A 236 9.45 -0.98 13.61
CA LEU A 236 8.54 -0.47 12.59
C LEU A 236 8.84 0.99 12.26
N LEU A 237 8.96 1.85 13.26
CA LEU A 237 9.27 3.27 13.09
C LEU A 237 10.65 3.48 12.47
N PHE A 238 11.63 2.63 12.79
CA PHE A 238 12.94 2.67 12.15
C PHE A 238 12.82 2.43 10.64
N VAL A 239 12.06 1.40 10.22
CA VAL A 239 11.83 1.11 8.80
C VAL A 239 11.04 2.23 8.10
N GLU A 240 10.00 2.78 8.75
CA GLU A 240 9.23 3.90 8.19
C GLU A 240 10.09 5.16 8.03
N SER A 241 10.98 5.46 8.98
CA SER A 241 11.95 6.57 8.88
C SER A 241 12.94 6.37 7.73
N LEU A 242 13.51 5.17 7.57
CA LEU A 242 14.39 4.84 6.44
C LEU A 242 13.69 4.92 5.07
N ALA A 243 12.38 4.66 5.04
CA ALA A 243 11.56 4.70 3.84
C ALA A 243 11.03 6.10 3.51
N ASP A 244 11.20 7.07 4.41
CA ASP A 244 10.73 8.43 4.24
C ASP A 244 11.60 9.20 3.25
N LEU A 245 10.94 9.80 2.27
CA LEU A 245 11.56 10.72 1.31
C LEU A 245 11.08 12.15 1.53
N GLY A 246 9.85 12.33 2.04
CA GLY A 246 9.20 13.63 2.10
C GLY A 246 9.92 14.58 3.04
N ASN A 247 10.12 14.18 4.31
CA ASN A 247 10.77 15.07 5.28
C ASN A 247 12.23 15.37 4.95
N PRO A 248 13.06 14.38 4.53
CA PRO A 248 14.44 14.67 4.15
C PRO A 248 14.60 15.71 3.05
N LEU A 249 13.74 15.71 2.02
CA LEU A 249 13.83 16.69 0.93
C LEU A 249 13.53 18.14 1.37
N PHE A 250 12.80 18.33 2.47
CA PHE A 250 12.40 19.66 2.94
C PHE A 250 13.35 20.21 4.01
N ILE A 251 13.75 19.39 4.99
CA ILE A 251 14.37 19.88 6.23
C ILE A 251 15.77 19.31 6.51
N ALA A 252 16.28 18.36 5.71
CA ALA A 252 17.60 17.77 6.00
C ALA A 252 18.77 18.77 5.86
N GLY A 253 18.57 19.88 5.15
CA GLY A 253 19.54 20.98 5.09
C GLY A 253 20.88 20.55 4.50
N ASN A 254 21.94 20.61 5.32
CA ASN A 254 23.29 20.19 4.94
C ASN A 254 23.55 18.68 5.12
N ARG A 255 22.58 17.94 5.67
CA ARG A 255 22.62 16.48 5.77
C ARG A 255 21.90 15.87 4.59
N THR A 256 22.34 14.70 4.18
CA THR A 256 21.68 13.94 3.11
C THR A 256 21.56 12.50 3.55
N VAL A 257 20.41 11.90 3.28
CA VAL A 257 20.10 10.50 3.57
C VAL A 257 19.90 9.73 2.27
N LEU A 258 19.99 8.40 2.34
CA LEU A 258 19.96 7.53 1.16
C LEU A 258 18.68 7.70 0.35
N SER A 259 17.52 7.87 0.99
CA SER A 259 16.25 8.08 0.28
C SER A 259 16.29 9.33 -0.61
N ALA A 260 16.77 10.46 -0.09
CA ALA A 260 16.95 11.70 -0.83
C ALA A 260 18.03 11.56 -1.93
N GLN A 261 19.14 10.88 -1.64
CA GLN A 261 20.20 10.70 -2.63
C GLN A 261 19.79 9.77 -3.78
N ILE A 262 18.97 8.75 -3.49
CA ILE A 262 18.34 7.89 -4.51
C ILE A 262 17.43 8.74 -5.42
N PHE A 263 16.63 9.65 -4.85
CA PHE A 263 15.80 10.58 -5.62
C PHE A 263 16.65 11.50 -6.50
N LEU A 264 17.68 12.15 -5.94
CA LEU A 264 18.56 13.04 -6.68
C LEU A 264 19.33 12.32 -7.80
N ALA A 265 19.76 11.08 -7.58
CA ALA A 265 20.42 10.28 -8.60
C ALA A 265 19.52 10.05 -9.84
N VAL A 266 18.21 9.86 -9.65
CA VAL A 266 17.28 9.64 -10.77
C VAL A 266 16.82 10.94 -11.40
N ILE A 267 16.36 11.89 -10.59
CA ILE A 267 15.71 13.11 -11.07
C ILE A 267 16.73 14.20 -11.42
N GLY A 268 17.80 14.31 -10.62
CA GLY A 268 18.86 15.30 -10.84
C GLY A 268 19.95 14.83 -11.80
N GLU A 269 20.41 13.58 -11.65
CA GLU A 269 21.56 13.05 -12.40
C GLU A 269 21.18 12.11 -13.55
N TYR A 270 19.92 11.67 -13.64
CA TYR A 270 19.45 10.67 -14.61
C TYR A 270 20.24 9.35 -14.61
N ASP A 271 20.85 9.02 -13.46
CA ASP A 271 21.66 7.83 -13.28
C ASP A 271 20.91 6.74 -12.52
N TYR A 272 20.25 5.87 -13.29
CA TYR A 272 19.51 4.74 -12.75
C TYR A 272 20.41 3.67 -12.11
N GLN A 273 21.66 3.51 -12.58
CA GLN A 273 22.59 2.54 -12.02
C GLN A 273 23.05 2.96 -10.62
N LYS A 274 23.42 4.24 -10.46
CA LYS A 274 23.71 4.87 -9.17
C LYS A 274 22.54 4.71 -8.21
N ALA A 275 21.33 5.03 -8.66
CA ALA A 275 20.14 4.95 -7.85
C ALA A 275 19.82 3.51 -7.40
N SER A 276 20.02 2.53 -8.29
CA SER A 276 19.91 1.10 -7.99
C SER A 276 20.95 0.61 -6.98
N ALA A 277 22.21 1.04 -7.12
CA ALA A 277 23.27 0.68 -6.16
C ALA A 277 22.97 1.24 -4.76
N LEU A 278 22.58 2.51 -4.66
CA LEU A 278 22.15 3.13 -3.40
C LEU A 278 20.89 2.47 -2.82
N SER A 279 19.95 2.06 -3.68
CA SER A 279 18.76 1.30 -3.26
C SER A 279 19.12 -0.03 -2.62
N LEU A 280 20.14 -0.73 -3.12
CA LEU A 280 20.63 -1.96 -2.53
C LEU A 280 21.29 -1.72 -1.16
N VAL A 281 22.03 -0.63 -1.01
CA VAL A 281 22.60 -0.24 0.29
C VAL A 281 21.50 0.06 1.32
N LEU A 282 20.38 0.66 0.89
CA LEU A 282 19.23 0.94 1.75
C LEU A 282 18.37 -0.29 2.04
N ILE A 283 18.20 -1.21 1.08
CA ILE A 283 17.31 -2.38 1.24
C ILE A 283 17.82 -3.36 2.31
N ILE A 284 19.15 -3.52 2.42
CA ILE A 284 19.78 -4.47 3.34
C ILE A 284 19.38 -4.20 4.80
N PRO A 285 19.62 -3.00 5.38
CA PRO A 285 19.23 -2.74 6.76
C PRO A 285 17.72 -2.82 6.97
N THR A 286 16.91 -2.36 6.01
CA THR A 286 15.43 -2.46 6.13
C THR A 286 14.96 -3.91 6.14
N LEU A 287 15.54 -4.77 5.31
CA LEU A 287 15.17 -6.18 5.22
C LEU A 287 15.65 -6.96 6.45
N VAL A 288 16.86 -6.70 6.93
CA VAL A 288 17.38 -7.29 8.17
C VAL A 288 16.44 -6.98 9.34
N ILE A 289 16.04 -5.72 9.50
CA ILE A 289 15.14 -5.30 10.58
C ILE A 289 13.76 -5.92 10.42
N PHE A 290 13.22 -5.94 9.20
CA PHE A 290 11.97 -6.61 8.93
C PHE A 290 12.02 -8.11 9.28
N LEU A 291 13.11 -8.80 8.94
CA LEU A 291 13.32 -10.21 9.30
C LEU A 291 13.43 -10.39 10.82
N VAL A 292 14.15 -9.51 11.51
CA VAL A 292 14.25 -9.52 12.98
C VAL A 292 12.87 -9.32 13.62
N GLN A 293 12.11 -8.32 13.17
CA GLN A 293 10.76 -8.05 13.62
C GLN A 293 9.83 -9.26 13.39
N ARG A 294 9.92 -9.87 12.20
CA ARG A 294 9.09 -11.00 11.78
C ARG A 294 9.38 -12.28 12.57
N TYR A 295 10.65 -12.63 12.76
CA TYR A 295 11.04 -13.94 13.32
C TYR A 295 11.34 -13.92 14.81
N TYR A 296 11.84 -12.81 15.37
CA TYR A 296 12.28 -12.75 16.77
C TYR A 296 11.28 -12.02 17.67
N VAL A 297 10.75 -10.86 17.23
CA VAL A 297 9.87 -10.04 18.07
C VAL A 297 8.43 -10.58 18.09
N ASN A 298 7.85 -10.85 16.91
CA ASN A 298 6.45 -11.30 16.82
C ASN A 298 6.18 -12.68 17.46
N ARG A 299 7.21 -13.52 17.67
CA ARG A 299 7.07 -14.82 18.34
C ARG A 299 7.00 -14.74 19.86
N ARG A 300 7.46 -13.62 20.46
CA ARG A 300 7.51 -13.40 21.91
C ARG A 300 6.37 -12.53 22.43
N ALA A 301 5.35 -12.25 21.63
CA ALA A 301 4.11 -11.67 22.15
C ALA A 301 3.49 -12.70 23.10
N TYR A 302 3.78 -12.58 24.39
CA TYR A 302 3.24 -13.43 25.44
C TYR A 302 1.72 -13.27 25.41
N ILE A 303 1.06 -14.21 24.74
CA ILE A 303 -0.38 -14.39 24.84
C ILE A 303 -0.59 -14.86 26.28
N SER A 304 -0.99 -13.96 27.18
CA SER A 304 -1.47 -14.36 28.49
C SER A 304 -2.79 -15.11 28.30
N VAL A 305 -2.65 -16.40 28.00
CA VAL A 305 -3.52 -17.53 28.33
C VAL A 305 -5.03 -17.22 28.42
N THR A 306 -5.74 -17.58 27.34
CA THR A 306 -7.08 -18.22 27.31
C THR A 306 -8.17 -17.70 28.25
N GLY A 307 -8.55 -16.43 28.14
CA GLY A 307 -9.77 -15.93 28.75
C GLY A 307 -10.08 -14.50 28.33
N LYS A 308 -11.37 -14.12 28.27
CA LYS A 308 -11.75 -12.69 28.19
C LYS A 308 -11.15 -12.00 29.42
N PRO A 309 -10.51 -10.82 29.30
CA PRO A 309 -9.99 -10.09 30.44
C PRO A 309 -11.11 -9.91 31.48
N SER A 310 -10.98 -10.57 32.63
CA SER A 310 -11.90 -10.43 33.75
C SER A 310 -11.27 -9.48 34.76
N GLY A 311 -11.60 -8.19 34.66
CA GLY A 311 -11.10 -7.16 35.56
C GLY A 311 -11.26 -5.75 34.97
N SER A 312 -11.45 -4.75 35.82
CA SER A 312 -11.38 -3.35 35.40
C SER A 312 -9.93 -2.97 35.08
N GLN A 313 -9.69 -2.14 34.07
CA GLN A 313 -8.33 -1.66 33.74
C GLN A 313 -7.64 -1.06 34.98
N VAL A 314 -6.38 -1.46 35.24
CA VAL A 314 -5.61 -0.90 36.36
C VAL A 314 -5.23 0.55 36.05
N VAL A 315 -5.68 1.45 36.91
CA VAL A 315 -5.48 2.91 36.79
C VAL A 315 -4.36 3.38 37.71
N GLU A 316 -3.54 4.30 37.21
CA GLU A 316 -2.50 4.94 38.00
C GLU A 316 -3.11 5.93 39.00
N LYS A 317 -2.89 5.68 40.30
CA LYS A 317 -3.47 6.50 41.38
C LYS A 317 -2.53 7.64 41.81
N SER A 318 -1.23 7.55 41.52
CA SER A 318 -0.27 8.60 41.87
C SER A 318 -0.55 9.88 41.08
N PRO A 319 -0.83 11.02 41.73
CA PRO A 319 -1.13 12.26 41.04
C PRO A 319 0.06 12.77 40.23
N VAL A 320 1.30 12.57 40.73
CA VAL A 320 2.53 13.04 40.07
C VAL A 320 2.76 12.30 38.75
N ILE A 321 2.67 10.97 38.76
CA ILE A 321 2.85 10.15 37.55
C ILE A 321 1.73 10.46 36.55
N ARG A 322 0.49 10.46 37.03
CA ARG A 322 -0.69 10.71 36.20
C ARG A 322 -0.61 12.06 35.50
N TRP A 323 -0.34 13.13 36.25
CA TRP A 323 -0.24 14.46 35.66
C TRP A 323 1.05 14.67 34.87
N GLY A 324 2.15 13.99 35.20
CA GLY A 324 3.37 14.01 34.39
C GLY A 324 3.13 13.52 32.97
N PHE A 325 2.51 12.34 32.80
CA PHE A 325 2.14 11.81 31.48
C PHE A 325 1.08 12.67 30.79
N ASN A 326 0.08 13.16 31.52
CA ASN A 326 -0.96 14.00 30.94
C ASN A 326 -0.42 15.35 30.44
N VAL A 327 0.42 16.03 31.23
CA VAL A 327 1.05 17.30 30.84
C VAL A 327 1.97 17.09 29.64
N ALA A 328 2.77 16.03 29.62
CA ALA A 328 3.59 15.70 28.46
C ALA A 328 2.73 15.49 27.19
N ALA A 329 1.64 14.73 27.29
CA ALA A 329 0.71 14.52 26.19
C ALA A 329 0.04 15.84 25.74
N TYR A 330 -0.36 16.71 26.67
CA TYR A 330 -0.95 18.01 26.34
C TYR A 330 0.05 18.95 25.65
N LEU A 331 1.30 19.00 26.08
CA LEU A 331 2.35 19.81 25.44
C LEU A 331 2.60 19.34 24.00
N ILE A 332 2.65 18.02 23.78
CA ILE A 332 2.83 17.48 22.44
C ILE A 332 1.59 17.75 21.58
N CYS A 333 0.37 17.60 22.12
CA CYS A 333 -0.86 18.01 21.44
C CYS A 333 -0.86 19.50 21.06
N ALA A 334 -0.43 20.38 21.96
CA ALA A 334 -0.33 21.80 21.70
C ALA A 334 0.68 22.10 20.57
N PHE A 335 1.82 21.39 20.57
CA PHE A 335 2.81 21.50 19.51
C PHE A 335 2.25 21.02 18.15
N VAL A 336 1.57 19.88 18.12
CA VAL A 336 0.90 19.36 16.91
C VAL A 336 -0.14 20.36 16.39
N ILE A 337 -1.01 20.87 17.25
CA ILE A 337 -2.01 21.88 16.88
C ILE A 337 -1.33 23.13 16.31
N LEU A 338 -0.26 23.61 16.94
CA LEU A 338 0.50 24.75 16.47
C LEU A 338 1.08 24.52 15.06
N MET A 339 1.63 23.33 14.79
CA MET A 339 2.13 22.98 13.46
C MET A 339 1.03 23.06 12.40
N TYR A 340 -0.14 22.44 12.64
CA TYR A 340 -1.24 22.49 11.68
C TYR A 340 -1.87 23.87 11.52
N ALA A 341 -2.05 24.60 12.62
CA ALA A 341 -2.53 25.98 12.60
C ALA A 341 -1.60 26.87 11.75
N THR A 342 -0.28 26.61 11.82
CA THR A 342 0.71 27.34 11.02
C THR A 342 0.59 27.04 9.53
N ILE A 343 0.33 25.79 9.13
CA ILE A 343 0.11 25.45 7.71
C ILE A 343 -1.14 26.17 7.20
N ILE A 344 -2.23 26.11 7.97
CA ILE A 344 -3.49 26.77 7.60
C ILE A 344 -3.26 28.28 7.47
N TYR A 345 -2.67 28.91 8.48
CA TYR A 345 -2.38 30.34 8.45
C TYR A 345 -1.40 30.73 7.34
N GLY A 346 -0.38 29.91 7.11
CA GLY A 346 0.60 30.10 6.04
C GLY A 346 -0.03 30.05 4.65
N SER A 347 -1.09 29.29 4.45
CA SER A 347 -1.84 29.28 3.19
C SER A 347 -2.53 30.61 2.86
N PHE A 348 -2.77 31.45 3.87
CA PHE A 348 -3.38 32.77 3.73
C PHE A 348 -2.36 33.92 3.80
N SER A 349 -1.07 33.67 3.99
CA SER A 349 -0.05 34.72 4.06
C SER A 349 0.47 35.09 2.68
N GLU A 350 0.54 36.39 2.38
CA GLU A 350 1.04 36.91 1.09
C GLU A 350 2.46 36.42 0.79
N ALA A 351 3.38 36.59 1.73
CA ALA A 351 4.75 36.09 1.64
C ALA A 351 5.27 35.71 3.03
N TRP A 352 5.26 34.41 3.35
CA TRP A 352 5.66 33.95 4.68
C TRP A 352 7.07 34.44 5.07
N GLY A 353 7.20 34.97 6.29
CA GLY A 353 8.46 35.51 6.81
C GLY A 353 8.76 36.96 6.40
N VAL A 354 8.00 37.52 5.45
CA VAL A 354 8.11 38.92 5.01
C VAL A 354 6.80 39.65 5.27
N ASP A 355 5.72 39.24 4.60
CA ASP A 355 4.39 39.82 4.69
C ASP A 355 3.33 38.78 5.08
N PHE A 356 2.73 39.01 6.25
CA PHE A 356 1.71 38.16 6.85
C PHE A 356 0.29 38.70 6.60
N ALA A 357 0.14 39.68 5.70
CA ALA A 357 -1.15 40.16 5.26
C ALA A 357 -2.00 38.99 4.71
N PRO A 358 -3.27 38.88 5.13
CA PRO A 358 -4.16 37.84 4.65
C PRO A 358 -4.47 38.02 3.17
N THR A 359 -4.33 36.95 2.40
CA THR A 359 -4.56 36.90 0.95
C THR A 359 -5.31 35.62 0.57
N LEU A 360 -6.12 35.71 -0.48
CA LEU A 360 -6.76 34.54 -1.11
C LEU A 360 -6.05 34.10 -2.40
N ARG A 361 -4.95 34.77 -2.78
CA ARG A 361 -4.23 34.52 -4.02
C ARG A 361 -3.76 33.07 -4.14
N HIS A 362 -3.17 32.52 -3.07
CA HIS A 362 -2.65 31.15 -3.07
C HIS A 362 -3.76 30.10 -3.18
N TRP A 363 -4.92 30.37 -2.58
CA TRP A 363 -6.12 29.54 -2.72
C TRP A 363 -6.69 29.60 -4.13
N GLN A 364 -6.76 30.78 -4.75
CA GLN A 364 -7.16 30.92 -6.15
C GLN A 364 -6.20 30.16 -7.08
N LEU A 365 -4.89 30.25 -6.86
CA LEU A 365 -3.89 29.48 -7.62
C LEU A 365 -4.05 27.97 -7.42
N THR A 366 -4.27 27.52 -6.19
CA THR A 366 -4.49 26.10 -5.86
C THR A 366 -5.77 25.57 -6.51
N LEU A 367 -6.86 26.34 -6.49
CA LEU A 367 -8.15 25.95 -7.09
C LEU A 367 -8.15 26.06 -8.63
N THR A 368 -7.26 26.85 -9.22
CA THR A 368 -7.17 26.96 -10.68
C THR A 368 -6.14 26.01 -11.24
N ARG A 369 -4.93 25.92 -10.69
CA ARG A 369 -3.83 25.09 -11.22
C ARG A 369 -3.73 23.70 -10.56
N GLY A 370 -4.23 23.56 -9.33
CA GLY A 370 -4.00 22.39 -8.48
C GLY A 370 -5.12 21.36 -8.41
N VAL A 371 -6.30 21.70 -8.94
CA VAL A 371 -7.47 20.81 -8.92
C VAL A 371 -7.22 19.49 -9.62
N GLU A 372 -6.47 19.49 -10.72
CA GLU A 372 -6.11 18.26 -11.45
C GLU A 372 -5.42 17.26 -10.52
N ALA A 373 -4.42 17.73 -9.77
CA ALA A 373 -3.67 16.88 -8.84
C ALA A 373 -4.56 16.31 -7.73
N ILE A 374 -5.47 17.14 -7.18
CA ILE A 374 -6.42 16.75 -6.13
C ILE A 374 -7.39 15.69 -6.64
N LEU A 375 -7.96 15.91 -7.82
CA LEU A 375 -8.91 14.98 -8.44
C LEU A 375 -8.24 13.66 -8.82
N ASP A 376 -7.04 13.69 -9.39
CA ASP A 376 -6.30 12.49 -9.77
C ASP A 376 -5.87 11.66 -8.58
N THR A 377 -5.32 12.31 -7.55
CA THR A 377 -4.92 11.61 -6.32
C THR A 377 -6.13 10.94 -5.69
N THR A 378 -7.27 11.65 -5.63
CA THR A 378 -8.52 11.13 -5.09
C THR A 378 -9.06 9.98 -5.93
N PHE A 379 -9.15 10.14 -7.25
CA PHE A 379 -9.67 9.14 -8.18
C PHE A 379 -8.84 7.86 -8.14
N LEU A 380 -7.51 7.98 -8.23
CA LEU A 380 -6.60 6.84 -8.22
C LEU A 380 -6.59 6.14 -6.84
N SER A 381 -6.65 6.90 -5.74
CA SER A 381 -6.75 6.33 -4.39
C SER A 381 -8.08 5.60 -4.18
N ALA A 382 -9.19 6.20 -4.59
CA ALA A 382 -10.52 5.60 -4.49
C ALA A 382 -10.64 4.34 -5.36
N LEU A 383 -10.00 4.32 -6.52
CA LEU A 383 -9.98 3.16 -7.41
C LEU A 383 -9.06 2.05 -6.86
N ALA A 384 -7.82 2.37 -6.44
CA ALA A 384 -6.85 1.36 -5.99
C ALA A 384 -7.26 0.66 -4.68
N THR A 385 -7.89 1.39 -3.75
CA THR A 385 -8.13 0.93 -2.38
C THR A 385 -9.02 -0.33 -2.30
N PRO A 386 -10.18 -0.42 -2.98
CA PRO A 386 -10.99 -1.63 -3.02
C PRO A 386 -10.24 -2.84 -3.60
N PHE A 387 -9.48 -2.66 -4.68
CA PHE A 387 -8.72 -3.76 -5.28
C PHE A 387 -7.62 -4.25 -4.35
N ALA A 388 -6.92 -3.35 -3.66
CA ALA A 388 -5.91 -3.71 -2.67
C ALA A 388 -6.50 -4.53 -1.51
N ALA A 389 -7.67 -4.14 -1.00
CA ALA A 389 -8.32 -4.86 0.09
C ALA A 389 -8.85 -6.24 -0.35
N ILE A 390 -9.44 -6.34 -1.54
CA ILE A 390 -9.91 -7.62 -2.09
C ILE A 390 -8.72 -8.57 -2.29
N LEU A 391 -7.63 -8.06 -2.89
CA LEU A 391 -6.42 -8.84 -3.10
C LEU A 391 -5.76 -9.25 -1.78
N GLY A 392 -5.65 -8.32 -0.83
CA GLY A 392 -5.12 -8.59 0.50
C GLY A 392 -5.97 -9.62 1.27
N MET A 393 -7.29 -9.55 1.14
CA MET A 393 -8.21 -10.54 1.70
C MET A 393 -8.05 -11.91 1.02
N ALA A 394 -7.92 -11.96 -0.29
CA ALA A 394 -7.67 -13.22 -1.01
C ALA A 394 -6.37 -13.88 -0.53
N VAL A 395 -5.29 -13.10 -0.41
CA VAL A 395 -4.01 -13.57 0.14
C VAL A 395 -4.16 -14.00 1.59
N ALA A 396 -4.80 -13.21 2.45
CA ALA A 396 -5.03 -13.54 3.86
C ALA A 396 -5.79 -14.85 4.01
N TRP A 397 -6.87 -15.02 3.24
CA TRP A 397 -7.69 -16.22 3.26
C TRP A 397 -6.91 -17.45 2.77
N LEU A 398 -6.10 -17.32 1.72
CA LEU A 398 -5.21 -18.39 1.25
C LEU A 398 -4.18 -18.77 2.33
N VAL A 399 -3.58 -17.78 3.00
CA VAL A 399 -2.56 -17.99 4.03
C VAL A 399 -3.17 -18.57 5.31
N VAL A 400 -4.37 -18.18 5.73
CA VAL A 400 -4.97 -18.70 6.97
C VAL A 400 -5.65 -20.05 6.77
N ARG A 401 -6.51 -20.16 5.76
CA ARG A 401 -7.41 -21.31 5.61
C ARG A 401 -6.87 -22.45 4.74
N LYS A 402 -5.81 -22.22 3.95
CA LYS A 402 -5.25 -23.22 3.05
C LYS A 402 -3.81 -23.59 3.40
N ASN A 403 -3.45 -24.83 3.13
CA ASN A 403 -2.09 -25.35 3.24
C ASN A 403 -1.62 -25.76 1.85
N PHE A 404 -0.58 -25.10 1.35
CA PHE A 404 -0.06 -25.32 0.01
C PHE A 404 1.43 -24.97 -0.07
N SER A 405 2.12 -25.59 -1.03
CA SER A 405 3.52 -25.27 -1.31
C SER A 405 3.69 -23.82 -1.78
N GLY A 406 4.54 -23.05 -1.12
CA GLY A 406 4.73 -21.63 -1.41
C GLY A 406 3.85 -20.68 -0.58
N LYS A 407 3.01 -21.20 0.33
CA LYS A 407 2.24 -20.39 1.30
C LYS A 407 3.09 -19.36 2.05
N GLN A 408 4.25 -19.78 2.56
CA GLN A 408 5.18 -18.89 3.26
C GLN A 408 5.78 -17.83 2.31
N ALA A 409 6.05 -18.18 1.05
CA ALA A 409 6.55 -17.24 0.06
C ALA A 409 5.49 -16.21 -0.34
N LEU A 410 4.23 -16.64 -0.50
CA LEU A 410 3.10 -15.73 -0.76
C LEU A 410 2.92 -14.76 0.41
N ASP A 411 2.89 -15.26 1.64
CA ASP A 411 2.79 -14.42 2.85
C ASP A 411 4.01 -13.51 3.04
N PHE A 412 5.22 -13.98 2.74
CA PHE A 412 6.42 -13.15 2.83
C PHE A 412 6.40 -12.02 1.80
N THR A 413 6.15 -12.36 0.54
CA THR A 413 6.23 -11.40 -0.57
C THR A 413 5.07 -10.41 -0.56
N SER A 414 3.89 -10.81 -0.08
CA SER A 414 2.75 -9.92 0.11
C SER A 414 3.01 -8.84 1.16
N ASN A 415 3.82 -9.15 2.18
CA ASN A 415 4.23 -8.17 3.20
C ASN A 415 5.43 -7.30 2.76
N LEU A 416 6.14 -7.69 1.70
CA LEU A 416 7.37 -7.02 1.25
C LEU A 416 7.15 -5.58 0.78
N GLY A 417 5.97 -5.28 0.23
CA GLY A 417 5.60 -3.92 -0.21
C GLY A 417 5.58 -2.87 0.90
N GLY A 418 5.48 -3.29 2.17
CA GLY A 418 5.56 -2.43 3.34
C GLY A 418 6.93 -2.43 4.01
N ALA A 419 7.74 -3.47 3.77
CA ALA A 419 9.09 -3.59 4.31
C ALA A 419 10.14 -2.83 3.48
N VAL A 420 9.91 -2.73 2.17
CA VAL A 420 10.83 -2.07 1.24
C VAL A 420 10.47 -0.58 1.13
N PRO A 421 11.45 0.32 1.25
CA PRO A 421 11.31 1.73 0.93
C PRO A 421 10.64 1.98 -0.42
N GLY A 422 9.76 2.99 -0.46
CA GLY A 422 9.04 3.33 -1.69
C GLY A 422 9.91 3.79 -2.82
N THR A 423 11.02 4.45 -2.50
CA THR A 423 11.98 4.93 -3.51
C THR A 423 12.53 3.77 -4.33
N ILE A 424 12.84 2.65 -3.67
CA ILE A 424 13.32 1.41 -4.29
C ILE A 424 12.26 0.80 -5.21
N LEU A 425 11.00 0.75 -4.76
CA LEU A 425 9.87 0.28 -5.59
C LEU A 425 9.58 1.23 -6.76
N GLY A 426 9.62 2.54 -6.54
CA GLY A 426 9.38 3.57 -7.57
C GLY A 426 10.37 3.47 -8.71
N ILE A 427 11.67 3.36 -8.39
CA ILE A 427 12.72 3.11 -9.39
C ILE A 427 12.51 1.78 -10.07
N GLY A 428 12.21 0.73 -9.31
CA GLY A 428 11.94 -0.59 -9.84
C GLY A 428 10.80 -0.59 -10.85
N TYR A 429 9.76 0.21 -10.61
CA TYR A 429 8.67 0.40 -11.54
C TYR A 429 9.10 1.11 -12.82
N VAL A 430 9.86 2.20 -12.72
CA VAL A 430 10.41 2.89 -13.90
C VAL A 430 11.27 1.92 -14.71
N MET A 431 12.18 1.19 -14.07
CA MET A 431 13.07 0.25 -14.75
C MET A 431 12.35 -0.97 -15.33
N ALA A 432 11.32 -1.48 -14.65
CA ALA A 432 10.58 -2.66 -15.09
C ALA A 432 9.59 -2.36 -16.22
N PHE A 433 8.98 -1.17 -16.24
CA PHE A 433 7.80 -0.88 -17.06
C PHE A 433 7.97 0.28 -18.05
N ASN A 434 9.12 0.95 -18.08
CA ASN A 434 9.43 1.93 -19.14
C ASN A 434 9.86 1.22 -20.44
N LYS A 435 10.75 0.22 -20.33
CA LYS A 435 11.18 -0.66 -21.44
C LYS A 435 11.07 -2.13 -21.00
N PRO A 436 9.84 -2.65 -20.87
CA PRO A 436 9.61 -3.99 -20.33
C PRO A 436 10.20 -5.07 -21.25
N SER A 437 10.73 -6.13 -20.64
CA SER A 437 11.21 -7.30 -21.39
C SER A 437 10.05 -8.13 -21.91
N ILE A 438 10.10 -8.54 -23.18
CA ILE A 438 9.10 -9.46 -23.76
C ILE A 438 8.99 -10.79 -22.99
N ALA A 439 10.07 -11.22 -22.34
CA ALA A 439 10.09 -12.40 -21.47
C ALA A 439 9.05 -12.33 -20.33
N LEU A 440 8.76 -11.12 -19.82
CA LEU A 440 7.71 -10.92 -18.80
C LEU A 440 6.33 -11.27 -19.37
N ALA A 441 6.03 -10.79 -20.57
CA ALA A 441 4.78 -11.08 -21.26
C ALA A 441 4.63 -12.56 -21.58
N ILE A 442 5.69 -13.18 -22.13
CA ILE A 442 5.72 -14.62 -22.42
C ILE A 442 5.50 -15.44 -21.15
N GLY A 443 6.18 -15.10 -20.05
CA GLY A 443 6.05 -15.80 -18.78
C GLY A 443 4.64 -15.70 -18.19
N VAL A 444 4.09 -14.49 -18.08
CA VAL A 444 2.75 -14.26 -17.53
C VAL A 444 1.68 -14.93 -18.40
N TYR A 445 1.73 -14.73 -19.73
CA TYR A 445 0.82 -15.39 -20.66
C TYR A 445 0.94 -16.91 -20.59
N GLY A 446 2.16 -17.45 -20.57
CA GLY A 446 2.41 -18.90 -20.54
C GLY A 446 1.76 -19.56 -19.32
N VAL A 447 1.94 -18.99 -18.13
CA VAL A 447 1.31 -19.51 -16.90
C VAL A 447 -0.21 -19.45 -16.98
N LEU A 448 -0.76 -18.33 -17.46
CA LEU A 448 -2.20 -18.14 -17.63
C LEU A 448 -2.80 -19.10 -18.67
N ALA A 449 -2.15 -19.26 -19.82
CA ALA A 449 -2.57 -20.13 -20.91
C ALA A 449 -2.54 -21.60 -20.51
N LEU A 450 -1.49 -22.04 -19.81
CA LEU A 450 -1.39 -23.40 -19.29
C LEU A 450 -2.53 -23.70 -18.30
N PHE A 451 -2.80 -22.77 -17.38
CA PHE A 451 -3.93 -22.91 -16.46
C PHE A 451 -5.27 -22.94 -17.20
N PHE A 452 -5.48 -22.03 -18.14
CA PHE A 452 -6.68 -21.96 -18.96
C PHE A 452 -6.94 -23.31 -19.66
N ALA A 453 -5.92 -23.83 -20.36
CA ALA A 453 -6.03 -25.09 -21.07
C ALA A 453 -6.25 -26.28 -20.13
N GLN A 454 -5.64 -26.28 -18.94
CA GLN A 454 -5.85 -27.31 -17.94
C GLN A 454 -7.30 -27.36 -17.43
N VAL A 455 -7.94 -26.20 -17.25
CA VAL A 455 -9.33 -26.10 -16.77
C VAL A 455 -10.34 -26.41 -17.88
N VAL A 456 -10.10 -25.92 -19.10
CA VAL A 456 -11.05 -26.06 -20.22
C VAL A 456 -10.89 -27.39 -20.96
N GLY A 457 -9.66 -27.90 -21.10
CA GLY A 457 -9.35 -29.12 -21.83
C GLY A 457 -9.46 -30.39 -20.97
N LYS A 458 -10.30 -31.35 -21.42
CA LYS A 458 -10.47 -32.64 -20.73
C LYS A 458 -9.30 -33.61 -20.96
N ASN A 459 -8.79 -33.67 -22.19
CA ASN A 459 -7.72 -34.60 -22.60
C ASN A 459 -6.47 -33.84 -23.05
N VAL A 460 -5.30 -34.49 -23.02
CA VAL A 460 -4.02 -33.88 -23.44
C VAL A 460 -4.10 -33.31 -24.86
N ARG A 461 -4.72 -34.03 -25.81
CA ARG A 461 -4.92 -33.53 -27.18
C ARG A 461 -5.77 -32.26 -27.23
N ASP A 462 -6.88 -32.19 -26.48
CA ASP A 462 -7.73 -30.99 -26.43
C ASP A 462 -6.93 -29.80 -25.86
N ARG A 463 -6.10 -30.03 -24.84
CA ARG A 463 -5.24 -29.00 -24.23
C ARG A 463 -4.19 -28.47 -25.21
N LEU A 464 -3.51 -29.37 -25.92
CA LEU A 464 -2.52 -28.99 -26.93
C LEU A 464 -3.14 -28.23 -28.10
N VAL A 465 -4.35 -28.62 -28.54
CA VAL A 465 -5.07 -27.92 -29.60
C VAL A 465 -5.46 -26.51 -29.15
N ILE A 466 -6.04 -26.37 -27.95
CA ILE A 466 -6.39 -25.05 -27.40
C ILE A 466 -5.15 -24.17 -27.27
N LEU A 467 -4.07 -24.68 -26.66
CA LEU A 467 -2.83 -23.91 -26.49
C LEU A 467 -2.19 -23.53 -27.82
N GLY A 468 -1.97 -24.51 -28.71
CA GLY A 468 -1.27 -24.31 -29.97
C GLY A 468 -2.02 -23.38 -30.92
N LEU A 469 -3.29 -23.69 -31.20
CA LEU A 469 -4.08 -22.89 -32.15
C LEU A 469 -4.38 -21.50 -31.60
N ALA A 470 -4.78 -21.37 -30.34
CA ALA A 470 -5.09 -20.06 -29.76
C ALA A 470 -3.86 -19.17 -29.67
N THR A 471 -2.71 -19.73 -29.29
CA THR A 471 -1.46 -18.95 -29.19
C THR A 471 -0.98 -18.53 -30.58
N ALA A 472 -0.92 -19.45 -31.54
CA ALA A 472 -0.47 -19.14 -32.90
C ALA A 472 -1.35 -18.09 -33.58
N ALA A 473 -2.67 -18.26 -33.50
CA ALA A 473 -3.62 -17.29 -34.05
C ALA A 473 -3.58 -15.97 -33.28
N GLY A 474 -3.44 -16.01 -31.95
CA GLY A 474 -3.38 -14.82 -31.11
C GLY A 474 -2.15 -13.94 -31.38
N VAL A 475 -0.96 -14.55 -31.48
CA VAL A 475 0.30 -13.87 -31.83
C VAL A 475 0.27 -13.38 -33.28
N GLY A 476 -0.32 -14.14 -34.20
CA GLY A 476 -0.53 -13.70 -35.58
C GLY A 476 -1.41 -12.45 -35.66
N LEU A 477 -2.51 -12.44 -34.92
CA LEU A 477 -3.42 -11.29 -34.82
C LEU A 477 -2.80 -10.08 -34.12
N ALA A 478 -1.85 -10.28 -33.20
CA ALA A 478 -1.20 -9.19 -32.46
C ALA A 478 -0.35 -8.28 -33.36
N GLN A 479 0.02 -8.76 -34.55
CA GLN A 479 0.78 -7.99 -35.54
C GLN A 479 -0.11 -7.08 -36.40
N ALA A 480 -1.44 -7.16 -36.27
CA ALA A 480 -2.37 -6.31 -37.00
C ALA A 480 -2.46 -4.89 -36.39
N PRO A 481 -2.86 -3.86 -37.17
CA PRO A 481 -2.95 -2.48 -36.68
C PRO A 481 -3.89 -2.28 -35.47
N SER A 482 -3.46 -1.45 -34.52
CA SER A 482 -4.08 -1.31 -33.20
C SER A 482 -5.53 -0.77 -33.14
N PRO A 483 -6.08 0.02 -34.09
CA PRO A 483 -7.51 0.40 -34.02
C PRO A 483 -8.44 -0.71 -34.51
N THR A 484 -8.03 -1.46 -35.53
CA THR A 484 -8.89 -2.51 -36.12
C THR A 484 -8.91 -3.76 -35.23
N ILE A 485 -7.83 -4.00 -34.48
CA ILE A 485 -7.68 -5.22 -33.67
C ILE A 485 -8.68 -5.32 -32.51
N TYR A 486 -8.99 -4.23 -31.79
CA TYR A 486 -10.01 -4.28 -30.71
C TYR A 486 -11.40 -4.58 -31.25
N THR A 487 -11.73 -4.10 -32.46
CA THR A 487 -12.98 -4.45 -33.14
C THR A 487 -12.99 -5.94 -33.48
N VAL A 488 -11.92 -6.46 -34.07
CA VAL A 488 -11.79 -7.89 -34.44
C VAL A 488 -11.92 -8.79 -33.20
N ILE A 489 -11.16 -8.51 -32.15
CA ILE A 489 -11.19 -9.27 -30.90
C ILE A 489 -12.57 -9.16 -30.22
N GLY A 490 -13.20 -7.99 -30.26
CA GLY A 490 -14.56 -7.79 -29.77
C GLY A 490 -15.60 -8.63 -30.51
N LEU A 491 -15.51 -8.71 -31.84
CA LEU A 491 -16.38 -9.57 -32.65
C LEU A 491 -16.16 -11.06 -32.33
N LEU A 492 -14.93 -11.49 -32.02
CA LEU A 492 -14.65 -12.86 -31.58
C LEU A 492 -15.37 -13.21 -30.27
N TYR A 493 -15.61 -12.25 -29.36
CA TYR A 493 -16.46 -12.47 -28.19
C TYR A 493 -17.94 -12.68 -28.54
N PHE A 494 -18.45 -12.07 -29.62
CA PHE A 494 -19.80 -12.37 -30.11
C PHE A 494 -19.88 -13.77 -30.73
N VAL A 495 -18.84 -14.21 -31.43
CA VAL A 495 -18.73 -15.60 -31.89
C VAL A 495 -18.73 -16.56 -30.70
N LEU A 496 -17.96 -16.25 -29.65
CA LEU A 496 -17.97 -17.02 -28.40
C LEU A 496 -19.38 -17.05 -27.78
N ALA A 497 -20.08 -15.92 -27.72
CA ALA A 497 -21.45 -15.84 -27.20
C ALA A 497 -22.41 -16.73 -28.01
N GLY A 498 -22.29 -16.77 -29.34
CA GLY A 498 -23.03 -17.67 -30.22
C GLY A 498 -22.76 -19.15 -29.90
N ILE A 499 -21.49 -19.53 -29.73
CA ILE A 499 -21.12 -20.89 -29.32
C ILE A 499 -21.71 -21.25 -27.96
N LEU A 500 -21.71 -20.32 -26.99
CA LEU A 500 -22.32 -20.53 -25.67
C LEU A 500 -23.84 -20.72 -25.76
N ALA A 501 -24.52 -19.96 -26.62
CA ALA A 501 -25.96 -20.09 -26.85
C ALA A 501 -26.30 -21.46 -27.48
N VAL A 502 -25.55 -21.88 -28.49
CA VAL A 502 -25.71 -23.22 -29.12
C VAL A 502 -25.41 -24.34 -28.13
N ALA A 503 -24.41 -24.16 -27.27
CA ALA A 503 -24.08 -25.09 -26.19
C ALA A 503 -25.12 -25.09 -25.04
N ARG A 504 -26.24 -24.36 -25.19
CA ARG A 504 -27.31 -24.19 -24.19
C ARG A 504 -26.78 -23.80 -22.81
N GLN A 505 -25.75 -22.97 -22.77
CA GLN A 505 -25.27 -22.36 -21.54
C GLN A 505 -26.27 -21.31 -21.06
N GLY A 506 -26.36 -21.11 -19.74
CA GLY A 506 -27.34 -20.17 -19.16
C GLY A 506 -27.23 -18.76 -19.75
N LYS A 507 -28.37 -18.06 -19.90
CA LYS A 507 -28.47 -16.72 -20.52
C LYS A 507 -27.43 -15.72 -19.99
N LEU A 508 -27.13 -15.77 -18.70
CA LEU A 508 -26.14 -14.92 -18.06
C LEU A 508 -24.75 -15.01 -18.72
N ARG A 509 -24.28 -16.22 -19.08
CA ARG A 509 -22.96 -16.39 -19.70
C ARG A 509 -22.89 -15.81 -21.10
N VAL A 510 -23.98 -15.94 -21.86
CA VAL A 510 -24.09 -15.35 -23.20
C VAL A 510 -24.04 -13.82 -23.09
N ILE A 511 -24.80 -13.24 -22.17
CA ILE A 511 -24.81 -11.79 -21.92
C ILE A 511 -23.42 -11.30 -21.48
N LEU A 512 -22.75 -12.03 -20.59
CA LEU A 512 -21.40 -11.68 -20.14
C LEU A 512 -20.36 -11.73 -21.26
N ALA A 513 -20.46 -12.70 -22.18
CA ALA A 513 -19.58 -12.76 -23.35
C ALA A 513 -19.82 -11.58 -24.31
N VAL A 514 -21.08 -11.21 -24.56
CA VAL A 514 -21.42 -10.02 -25.36
C VAL A 514 -20.92 -8.75 -24.69
N ALA A 515 -21.14 -8.60 -23.38
CA ALA A 515 -20.66 -7.45 -22.62
C ALA A 515 -19.12 -7.35 -22.64
N ALA A 516 -18.41 -8.47 -22.52
CA ALA A 516 -16.96 -8.51 -22.66
C ALA A 516 -16.50 -8.06 -24.05
N GLY A 517 -17.19 -8.50 -25.11
CA GLY A 517 -16.93 -8.05 -26.49
C GLY A 517 -17.10 -6.54 -26.65
N ILE A 518 -18.23 -5.99 -26.19
CA ILE A 518 -18.50 -4.53 -26.21
C ILE A 518 -17.44 -3.78 -25.40
N TYR A 519 -17.05 -4.28 -24.23
CA TYR A 519 -16.03 -3.65 -23.40
C TYR A 519 -14.65 -3.64 -24.09
N VAL A 520 -14.24 -4.73 -24.74
CA VAL A 520 -13.01 -4.74 -25.53
C VAL A 520 -13.08 -3.71 -26.66
N MET A 521 -14.20 -3.66 -27.40
CA MET A 521 -14.42 -2.69 -28.48
C MET A 521 -14.43 -1.24 -27.98
N SER A 522 -14.85 -1.01 -26.73
CA SER A 522 -14.91 0.33 -26.15
C SER A 522 -13.55 1.04 -26.09
N ASN A 523 -12.44 0.30 -26.17
CA ASN A 523 -11.10 0.87 -26.32
C ASN A 523 -10.97 1.76 -27.57
N ASN A 524 -11.67 1.42 -28.65
CA ASN A 524 -11.69 2.22 -29.89
C ASN A 524 -12.51 3.50 -29.75
N TRP A 525 -13.53 3.48 -28.89
CA TRP A 525 -14.44 4.59 -28.69
C TRP A 525 -14.08 5.46 -27.50
N ALA A 526 -13.15 5.03 -26.64
CA ALA A 526 -12.77 5.77 -25.43
C ALA A 526 -12.40 7.23 -25.72
N ALA A 527 -11.63 7.47 -26.79
CA ALA A 527 -11.30 8.81 -27.24
C ALA A 527 -12.53 9.59 -27.73
N ALA A 528 -13.43 8.94 -28.47
CA ALA A 528 -14.67 9.56 -28.97
C ALA A 528 -15.68 9.84 -27.85
N ILE A 529 -15.72 9.03 -26.80
CA ILE A 529 -16.55 9.23 -25.59
C ILE A 529 -16.00 10.39 -24.76
N ALA A 530 -14.68 10.48 -24.62
CA ALA A 530 -14.04 11.53 -23.84
C ALA A 530 -13.96 12.88 -24.58
N ALA A 531 -13.91 12.89 -25.92
CA ALA A 531 -13.72 14.10 -26.72
C ALA A 531 -14.81 15.17 -26.50
N PRO A 532 -16.12 14.86 -26.45
CA PRO A 532 -17.15 15.85 -26.13
C PRO A 532 -16.93 16.52 -24.76
N ILE A 533 -16.52 15.75 -23.75
CA ILE A 533 -16.25 16.25 -22.40
C ILE A 533 -15.01 17.15 -22.40
N ALA A 534 -13.94 16.73 -23.08
CA ALA A 534 -12.72 17.52 -23.23
C ALA A 534 -12.96 18.81 -24.02
N ASN A 535 -13.78 18.77 -25.07
CA ASN A 535 -14.14 19.95 -25.86
C ASN A 535 -15.03 20.91 -25.07
N LEU A 536 -15.97 20.41 -24.28
CA LEU A 536 -16.76 21.23 -23.36
C LEU A 536 -15.84 22.00 -22.40
N SER A 537 -14.88 21.31 -21.78
CA SER A 537 -13.88 21.94 -20.92
C SER A 537 -13.08 23.04 -21.62
N ARG A 538 -12.62 22.81 -22.85
CA ARG A 538 -11.84 23.80 -23.63
C ARG A 538 -12.62 25.05 -24.02
N ASN A 539 -13.94 24.94 -24.13
CA ASN A 539 -14.83 26.04 -24.47
C ASN A 539 -15.25 26.87 -23.24
N MET A 540 -14.95 26.39 -22.02
CA MET A 540 -15.20 27.11 -20.79
C MET A 540 -14.03 28.05 -20.47
N GLU A 541 -14.31 29.11 -19.72
CA GLU A 541 -13.26 29.97 -19.18
C GLU A 541 -12.33 29.15 -18.28
N ARG A 542 -11.01 29.42 -18.38
CA ARG A 542 -10.00 28.71 -17.60
C ARG A 542 -10.24 28.94 -16.11
N GLY A 543 -10.42 27.84 -15.38
CA GLY A 543 -10.67 27.87 -13.94
C GLY A 543 -10.96 26.48 -13.40
N PHE A 544 -11.52 26.42 -12.19
CA PHE A 544 -11.83 25.17 -11.49
C PHE A 544 -12.63 24.20 -12.36
N TRP A 545 -13.76 24.65 -12.92
CA TRP A 545 -14.68 23.79 -13.66
C TRP A 545 -14.12 23.30 -14.99
N SER A 546 -13.42 24.16 -15.74
CA SER A 546 -12.76 23.76 -16.99
C SER A 546 -11.76 22.64 -16.72
N ASN A 547 -10.91 22.76 -15.69
CA ASN A 547 -9.90 21.75 -15.36
C ASN A 547 -10.51 20.49 -14.76
N ALA A 548 -11.52 20.60 -13.91
CA ALA A 548 -12.22 19.44 -13.35
C ALA A 548 -12.92 18.59 -14.44
N ILE A 549 -13.58 19.24 -15.40
CA ILE A 549 -14.24 18.57 -16.53
C ILE A 549 -13.20 17.95 -17.47
N PHE A 550 -12.07 18.64 -17.69
CA PHE A 550 -10.96 18.07 -18.46
C PHE A 550 -10.46 16.78 -17.81
N GLN A 551 -10.21 16.82 -16.49
CA GLN A 551 -9.70 15.67 -15.75
C GLN A 551 -10.68 14.51 -15.75
N LEU A 552 -11.98 14.79 -15.61
CA LEU A 552 -13.03 13.77 -15.72
C LEU A 552 -12.96 13.04 -17.07
N SER A 553 -12.68 13.75 -18.17
CA SER A 553 -12.53 13.14 -19.49
C SER A 553 -11.38 12.12 -19.56
N ASP A 554 -10.29 12.36 -18.83
CA ASP A 554 -9.15 11.45 -18.77
C ASP A 554 -9.36 10.32 -17.77
N GLN A 555 -10.04 10.57 -16.64
CA GLN A 555 -10.43 9.54 -15.67
C GLN A 555 -11.38 8.50 -16.26
N ILE A 556 -12.31 8.91 -17.13
CA ILE A 556 -13.20 7.99 -17.85
C ILE A 556 -12.38 7.01 -18.73
N LYS A 557 -11.32 7.49 -19.37
CA LYS A 557 -10.45 6.62 -20.19
C LYS A 557 -9.76 5.56 -19.36
N VAL A 558 -9.45 5.82 -18.09
CA VAL A 558 -8.89 4.78 -17.19
C VAL A 558 -9.85 3.60 -17.04
N LEU A 559 -11.16 3.83 -16.98
CA LEU A 559 -12.13 2.75 -16.79
C LEU A 559 -12.43 1.96 -18.08
N ILE A 560 -12.37 2.65 -19.22
CA ILE A 560 -12.82 2.12 -20.52
C ILE A 560 -11.63 1.58 -21.34
N GLN A 561 -10.43 2.12 -21.12
CA GLN A 561 -9.23 1.84 -21.90
C GLN A 561 -8.08 1.31 -21.02
N PRO A 562 -8.24 0.12 -20.38
CA PRO A 562 -7.17 -0.52 -19.63
C PRO A 562 -5.98 -0.91 -20.55
N PRO A 563 -4.75 -0.93 -20.02
CA PRO A 563 -3.59 -1.44 -20.74
C PRO A 563 -3.83 -2.86 -21.26
N PRO A 564 -3.44 -3.18 -22.50
CA PRO A 564 -3.71 -4.49 -23.13
C PRO A 564 -3.27 -5.68 -22.29
N SER A 565 -2.07 -5.60 -21.70
CA SER A 565 -1.52 -6.69 -20.89
C SER A 565 -2.32 -6.92 -19.59
N LEU A 566 -2.86 -5.88 -18.97
CA LEU A 566 -3.68 -6.01 -17.76
C LEU A 566 -5.08 -6.50 -18.10
N LEU A 567 -5.65 -6.01 -19.22
CA LEU A 567 -6.92 -6.49 -19.75
C LEU A 567 -6.83 -7.97 -20.11
N ALA A 568 -5.73 -8.41 -20.74
CA ALA A 568 -5.50 -9.80 -21.08
C ALA A 568 -5.59 -10.72 -19.85
N ILE A 569 -4.95 -10.35 -18.73
CA ILE A 569 -5.00 -11.14 -17.49
C ILE A 569 -6.45 -11.31 -17.03
N ALA A 570 -7.23 -10.23 -16.98
CA ALA A 570 -8.64 -10.29 -16.58
C ALA A 570 -9.49 -11.15 -17.53
N LEU A 571 -9.26 -11.04 -18.84
CA LEU A 571 -10.01 -11.77 -19.86
C LEU A 571 -9.69 -13.26 -19.90
N VAL A 572 -8.49 -13.71 -19.50
CA VAL A 572 -8.20 -15.14 -19.30
C VAL A 572 -9.15 -15.71 -18.24
N PHE A 573 -9.26 -15.07 -17.08
CA PHE A 573 -10.14 -15.54 -15.99
C PHE A 573 -11.61 -15.52 -16.43
N ALA A 574 -12.05 -14.45 -17.10
CA ALA A 574 -13.40 -14.37 -17.65
C ALA A 574 -13.66 -15.49 -18.68
N GLY A 575 -12.71 -15.76 -19.58
CA GLY A 575 -12.80 -16.82 -20.57
C GLY A 575 -12.95 -18.22 -19.95
N ILE A 576 -12.27 -18.48 -18.83
CA ILE A 576 -12.47 -19.73 -18.08
C ILE A 576 -13.90 -19.82 -17.56
N LEU A 577 -14.38 -18.78 -16.86
CA LEU A 577 -15.74 -18.76 -16.31
C LEU A 577 -16.84 -18.93 -17.36
N LEU A 578 -16.62 -18.36 -18.56
CA LEU A 578 -17.55 -18.47 -19.69
C LEU A 578 -17.58 -19.87 -20.30
N THR A 579 -16.44 -20.55 -20.38
CA THR A 579 -16.30 -21.85 -21.06
C THR A 579 -16.54 -23.07 -20.16
N LEU A 580 -16.54 -22.88 -18.83
CA LEU A 580 -16.87 -23.93 -17.86
C LEU A 580 -18.26 -24.52 -18.11
N GLY A 581 -18.40 -25.85 -18.10
CA GLY A 581 -19.70 -26.53 -18.19
C GLY A 581 -20.19 -26.90 -19.60
N ILE A 582 -19.41 -26.64 -20.65
CA ILE A 582 -19.72 -27.10 -22.02
C ILE A 582 -19.46 -28.61 -22.14
N ARG A 583 -20.53 -29.38 -22.42
CA ARG A 583 -20.45 -30.86 -22.51
C ARG A 583 -19.87 -31.35 -23.84
N GLN A 584 -20.34 -30.79 -24.97
CA GLN A 584 -19.93 -31.20 -26.31
C GLN A 584 -18.46 -30.85 -26.59
N ARG A 585 -17.68 -31.82 -27.09
CA ARG A 585 -16.24 -31.67 -27.29
C ARG A 585 -15.89 -30.57 -28.31
N GLY A 586 -16.52 -30.59 -29.48
CA GLY A 586 -16.25 -29.63 -30.56
C GLY A 586 -16.50 -28.18 -30.13
N LEU A 587 -17.69 -27.91 -29.56
CA LEU A 587 -18.04 -26.57 -29.05
C LEU A 587 -17.12 -26.14 -27.89
N ARG A 588 -16.73 -27.06 -27.00
CA ARG A 588 -15.83 -26.73 -25.89
C ARG A 588 -14.43 -26.34 -26.38
N VAL A 589 -13.87 -27.12 -27.30
CA VAL A 589 -12.52 -26.85 -27.85
C VAL A 589 -12.55 -25.57 -28.69
N GLY A 590 -13.57 -25.38 -29.54
CA GLY A 590 -13.73 -24.15 -30.33
C GLY A 590 -13.91 -22.90 -29.45
N ALA A 591 -14.78 -22.96 -28.44
CA ALA A 591 -14.94 -21.89 -27.46
C ALA A 591 -13.63 -21.62 -26.69
N GLY A 592 -12.92 -22.67 -26.29
CA GLY A 592 -11.64 -22.56 -25.60
C GLY A 592 -10.54 -21.91 -26.45
N VAL A 593 -10.46 -22.24 -27.74
CA VAL A 593 -9.52 -21.61 -28.68
C VAL A 593 -9.81 -20.12 -28.79
N ILE A 594 -11.06 -19.73 -29.03
CA ILE A 594 -11.45 -18.31 -29.16
C ILE A 594 -11.21 -17.55 -27.86
N ALA A 595 -11.64 -18.11 -26.72
CA ALA A 595 -11.53 -17.47 -25.42
C ALA A 595 -10.08 -17.27 -24.94
N LEU A 596 -9.12 -18.09 -25.40
CA LEU A 596 -7.69 -17.91 -25.11
C LEU A 596 -6.96 -17.06 -26.16
N LEU A 597 -7.39 -17.11 -27.43
CA LEU A 597 -6.81 -16.33 -28.52
C LEU A 597 -6.91 -14.84 -28.21
N ILE A 598 -8.06 -14.39 -27.72
CA ILE A 598 -8.34 -12.98 -27.39
C ILE A 598 -7.31 -12.40 -26.39
N PRO A 599 -7.13 -12.97 -25.18
CA PRO A 599 -6.12 -12.48 -24.26
C PRO A 599 -4.68 -12.72 -24.73
N CYS A 600 -4.43 -13.74 -25.57
CA CYS A 600 -3.12 -13.92 -26.22
C CYS A 600 -2.79 -12.70 -27.08
N THR A 601 -3.70 -12.29 -27.96
CA THR A 601 -3.49 -11.12 -28.82
C THR A 601 -3.19 -9.87 -28.01
N LEU A 602 -3.96 -9.60 -26.96
CA LEU A 602 -3.75 -8.45 -26.08
C LEU A 602 -2.44 -8.51 -25.29
N SER A 603 -1.92 -9.71 -25.00
CA SER A 603 -0.66 -9.87 -24.25
C SER A 603 0.58 -9.53 -25.07
N PHE A 604 0.48 -9.58 -26.40
CA PHE A 604 1.60 -9.36 -27.33
C PHE A 604 1.40 -8.18 -28.28
N MET A 605 0.33 -7.42 -28.09
CA MET A 605 0.06 -6.19 -28.83
C MET A 605 0.84 -5.01 -28.26
N ASP A 606 1.23 -4.09 -29.14
CA ASP A 606 2.06 -2.92 -28.82
C ASP A 606 3.34 -3.32 -28.04
N VAL A 607 3.75 -2.53 -27.06
CA VAL A 607 4.83 -2.89 -26.11
C VAL A 607 4.18 -3.43 -24.83
N PRO A 608 4.20 -4.76 -24.58
CA PRO A 608 3.50 -5.36 -23.45
C PRO A 608 4.03 -4.83 -22.10
N PHE A 609 3.13 -4.53 -21.17
CA PHE A 609 3.48 -3.97 -19.85
C PHE A 609 4.22 -2.61 -19.90
N SER A 610 4.14 -1.86 -21.00
CA SER A 610 4.57 -0.46 -20.99
C SER A 610 3.56 0.37 -20.20
N LEU A 611 3.80 0.57 -18.91
CA LEU A 611 2.85 1.20 -17.97
C LEU A 611 3.30 2.58 -17.47
N VAL A 612 4.57 2.94 -17.65
CA VAL A 612 5.13 4.21 -17.18
C VAL A 612 4.44 5.38 -17.88
N GLY A 613 4.09 6.42 -17.12
CA GLY A 613 3.31 7.57 -17.59
C GLY A 613 1.79 7.37 -17.62
N GLY A 614 1.29 6.17 -17.30
CA GLY A 614 -0.15 5.89 -17.20
C GLY A 614 -0.68 5.81 -15.76
N ALA A 615 -2.01 5.85 -15.58
CA ALA A 615 -2.66 5.69 -14.28
C ALA A 615 -2.36 4.33 -13.61
N TYR A 616 -2.24 3.27 -14.40
CA TYR A 616 -2.18 1.89 -13.89
C TYR A 616 -0.90 1.57 -13.12
N ILE A 617 0.22 2.22 -13.44
CA ILE A 617 1.43 2.03 -12.64
C ILE A 617 1.31 2.69 -11.26
N ILE A 618 0.62 3.83 -11.18
CA ILE A 618 0.30 4.51 -9.91
C ILE A 618 -0.69 3.67 -9.10
N LEU A 619 -1.75 3.13 -9.74
CA LEU A 619 -2.69 2.21 -9.10
C LEU A 619 -1.98 0.96 -8.54
N ALA A 620 -1.07 0.37 -9.32
CA ALA A 620 -0.29 -0.78 -8.87
C ALA A 620 0.61 -0.42 -7.68
N ALA A 621 1.28 0.72 -7.72
CA ALA A 621 2.11 1.21 -6.62
C ALA A 621 1.28 1.42 -5.33
N TYR A 622 0.11 2.03 -5.43
CA TYR A 622 -0.83 2.15 -4.31
C TYR A 622 -1.25 0.78 -3.77
N MET A 623 -1.70 -0.11 -4.65
CA MET A 623 -2.11 -1.46 -4.25
C MET A 623 -0.98 -2.22 -3.54
N VAL A 624 0.25 -2.20 -4.06
CA VAL A 624 1.40 -2.87 -3.45
C VAL A 624 1.74 -2.30 -2.06
N ARG A 625 1.62 -0.98 -1.88
CA ARG A 625 1.90 -0.33 -0.59
C ARG A 625 0.83 -0.59 0.48
N SER A 626 -0.42 -0.78 0.09
CA SER A 626 -1.54 -1.08 0.99
C SER A 626 -1.77 -2.58 1.22
N LEU A 627 -1.17 -3.44 0.38
CA LEU A 627 -1.32 -4.89 0.44
C LEU A 627 -0.91 -5.48 1.80
N PRO A 628 0.24 -5.13 2.42
CA PRO A 628 0.63 -5.68 3.71
C PRO A 628 -0.39 -5.39 4.82
N ALA A 629 -0.90 -4.16 4.88
CA ALA A 629 -1.90 -3.77 5.87
C ALA A 629 -3.20 -4.56 5.68
N SER A 630 -3.66 -4.68 4.44
CA SER A 630 -4.86 -5.44 4.09
C SER A 630 -4.72 -6.94 4.40
N VAL A 631 -3.56 -7.54 4.09
CA VAL A 631 -3.26 -8.94 4.42
C VAL A 631 -3.24 -9.14 5.93
N ARG A 632 -2.54 -8.30 6.68
CA ARG A 632 -2.42 -8.41 8.14
C ARG A 632 -3.76 -8.25 8.85
N ALA A 633 -4.57 -7.28 8.42
CA ALA A 633 -5.93 -7.08 8.93
C ALA A 633 -6.81 -8.31 8.64
N GLY A 634 -6.75 -8.82 7.40
CA GLY A 634 -7.48 -10.03 7.01
C GLY A 634 -7.04 -11.28 7.80
N VAL A 635 -5.73 -11.50 7.96
CA VAL A 635 -5.17 -12.63 8.72
C VAL A 635 -5.61 -12.56 10.17
N ALA A 636 -5.46 -11.40 10.81
CA ALA A 636 -5.83 -11.22 12.22
C ALA A 636 -7.32 -11.44 12.47
N SER A 637 -8.18 -11.01 11.54
CA SER A 637 -9.63 -11.22 11.65
C SER A 637 -10.02 -12.68 11.39
N LEU A 638 -9.45 -13.33 10.37
CA LEU A 638 -9.74 -14.73 10.06
C LEU A 638 -9.24 -15.69 11.15
N GLN A 639 -8.11 -15.40 11.79
CA GLN A 639 -7.57 -16.21 12.90
C GLN A 639 -8.46 -16.17 14.15
N GLN A 640 -9.29 -15.13 14.32
CA GLN A 640 -10.25 -15.05 15.42
C GLN A 640 -11.52 -15.87 15.16
N ILE A 641 -11.77 -16.28 13.91
CA ILE A 641 -12.94 -17.07 13.54
C ILE A 641 -12.55 -18.55 13.57
N ASP A 642 -13.13 -19.26 14.55
CA ASP A 642 -12.95 -20.70 14.69
C ASP A 642 -13.38 -21.44 13.41
N PRO A 643 -12.55 -22.35 12.86
CA PRO A 643 -12.89 -23.13 11.67
C PRO A 643 -14.22 -23.90 11.79
N SER A 644 -14.62 -24.31 13.00
CA SER A 644 -15.87 -25.05 13.25
C SER A 644 -17.12 -24.28 12.81
N ILE A 645 -17.08 -22.94 12.76
CA ILE A 645 -18.19 -22.12 12.28
C ILE A 645 -18.40 -22.32 10.77
N GLU A 646 -17.31 -22.42 10.01
CA GLU A 646 -17.36 -22.69 8.56
C GLU A 646 -17.72 -24.16 8.30
N GLU A 647 -17.19 -25.09 9.10
CA GLU A 647 -17.50 -26.52 9.02
C GLU A 647 -18.98 -26.80 9.33
N ALA A 648 -19.56 -26.15 10.34
CA ALA A 648 -20.98 -26.27 10.66
C ALA A 648 -21.86 -25.84 9.48
N SER A 649 -21.49 -24.77 8.78
CA SER A 649 -22.18 -24.35 7.56
C SER A 649 -22.10 -25.41 6.46
N ASN A 650 -20.93 -26.02 6.25
CA ASN A 650 -20.74 -27.07 5.25
C ASN A 650 -21.49 -28.37 5.62
N ILE A 651 -21.53 -28.74 6.90
CA ILE A 651 -22.28 -29.90 7.42
C ILE A 651 -23.78 -29.74 7.16
N LEU A 652 -24.30 -28.52 7.25
CA LEU A 652 -25.69 -28.20 6.93
C LEU A 652 -25.99 -28.14 5.41
N GLY A 653 -25.03 -28.55 4.56
CA GLY A 653 -25.20 -28.64 3.12
C GLY A 653 -24.90 -27.34 2.35
N ALA A 654 -24.37 -26.32 3.01
CA ALA A 654 -23.90 -25.12 2.30
C ALA A 654 -22.63 -25.42 1.50
N ASP A 655 -22.49 -24.77 0.35
CA ASP A 655 -21.25 -24.79 -0.42
C ASP A 655 -20.28 -23.69 0.07
N ALA A 656 -19.00 -23.81 -0.32
CA ALA A 656 -17.95 -22.88 0.09
C ALA A 656 -18.28 -21.41 -0.26
N GLN A 657 -18.99 -21.18 -1.38
CA GLN A 657 -19.40 -19.85 -1.80
C GLN A 657 -20.47 -19.27 -0.88
N TYR A 658 -21.46 -20.07 -0.49
CA TYR A 658 -22.47 -19.68 0.48
C TYR A 658 -21.85 -19.39 1.84
N THR A 659 -21.04 -20.31 2.37
CA THR A 659 -20.36 -20.15 3.67
C THR A 659 -19.51 -18.89 3.68
N PHE A 660 -18.70 -18.64 2.64
CA PHE A 660 -17.94 -17.40 2.56
C PHE A 660 -18.83 -16.16 2.57
N ARG A 661 -19.86 -16.10 1.72
CA ARG A 661 -20.68 -14.88 1.56
C ARG A 661 -21.59 -14.58 2.75
N LYS A 662 -22.09 -15.62 3.44
CA LYS A 662 -23.09 -15.49 4.50
C LYS A 662 -22.54 -15.66 5.90
N VAL A 663 -21.38 -16.30 6.06
CA VAL A 663 -20.79 -16.58 7.37
C VAL A 663 -19.46 -15.83 7.52
N THR A 664 -18.46 -16.15 6.70
CA THR A 664 -17.10 -15.61 6.87
C THR A 664 -17.02 -14.11 6.53
N LEU A 665 -17.53 -13.69 5.37
CA LEU A 665 -17.43 -12.31 4.89
C LEU A 665 -18.10 -11.31 5.85
N PRO A 666 -19.32 -11.54 6.37
CA PRO A 666 -19.92 -10.62 7.35
C PRO A 666 -19.12 -10.47 8.64
N LEU A 667 -18.42 -11.52 9.10
CA LEU A 667 -17.61 -11.50 10.32
C LEU A 667 -16.30 -10.73 10.13
N ILE A 668 -15.70 -10.79 8.94
CA ILE A 668 -14.43 -10.09 8.64
C ILE A 668 -14.64 -8.70 8.04
N LEU A 669 -15.85 -8.37 7.58
CA LEU A 669 -16.15 -7.11 6.91
C LEU A 669 -15.78 -5.86 7.74
N PRO A 670 -16.04 -5.79 9.06
CA PRO A 670 -15.61 -4.67 9.89
C PRO A 670 -14.09 -4.39 9.81
N ALA A 671 -13.28 -5.45 9.88
CA ALA A 671 -11.82 -5.34 9.77
C ALA A 671 -11.38 -4.92 8.37
N LEU A 672 -12.05 -5.44 7.33
CA LEU A 672 -11.77 -5.07 5.94
C LEU A 672 -12.08 -3.60 5.66
N VAL A 673 -13.17 -3.07 6.21
CA VAL A 673 -13.53 -1.64 6.06
C VAL A 673 -12.54 -0.73 6.78
N SER A 674 -12.08 -1.12 7.98
CA SER A 674 -11.01 -0.38 8.66
C SER A 674 -9.71 -0.37 7.85
N GLY A 675 -9.31 -1.52 7.28
CA GLY A 675 -8.15 -1.61 6.39
C GLY A 675 -8.28 -0.80 5.09
N LEU A 676 -9.51 -0.66 4.55
CA LEU A 676 -9.80 0.21 3.41
C LEU A 676 -9.58 1.68 3.77
N ILE A 677 -10.08 2.15 4.92
CA ILE A 677 -9.90 3.54 5.37
C ILE A 677 -8.42 3.86 5.55
N PHE A 678 -7.66 2.94 6.16
CA PHE A 678 -6.21 3.07 6.31
C PHE A 678 -5.51 3.17 4.96
N SER A 679 -5.84 2.27 4.03
CA SER A 679 -5.23 2.23 2.71
C SER A 679 -5.53 3.51 1.91
N PHE A 680 -6.78 3.98 1.95
CA PHE A 680 -7.18 5.22 1.29
C PHE A 680 -6.42 6.43 1.85
N THR A 681 -6.36 6.55 3.18
CA THR A 681 -5.61 7.61 3.88
C THR A 681 -4.14 7.60 3.48
N ARG A 682 -3.51 6.41 3.47
CA ARG A 682 -2.11 6.23 3.06
C ARG A 682 -1.85 6.55 1.59
N HIS A 683 -2.80 6.26 0.69
CA HIS A 683 -2.66 6.59 -0.73
C HIS A 683 -2.69 8.11 -0.96
N MET A 684 -3.61 8.82 -0.28
CA MET A 684 -3.74 10.27 -0.39
C MET A 684 -2.47 11.01 0.05
N THR A 685 -1.70 10.47 0.99
CA THR A 685 -0.49 11.09 1.54
C THR A 685 0.82 10.54 0.97
N SER A 686 0.76 9.60 0.01
CA SER A 686 1.95 8.89 -0.47
C SER A 686 2.78 9.73 -1.46
N LEU A 687 4.09 9.86 -1.19
CA LEU A 687 5.06 10.47 -2.11
C LEU A 687 6.12 9.49 -2.61
N SER A 688 6.74 8.69 -1.72
CA SER A 688 8.05 8.06 -1.98
C SER A 688 8.17 7.24 -3.27
N ALA A 689 7.22 6.33 -3.56
CA ALA A 689 7.25 5.55 -4.81
C ALA A 689 6.63 6.31 -5.97
N ILE A 690 5.63 7.14 -5.65
CA ILE A 690 4.76 7.79 -6.62
C ILE A 690 5.49 8.91 -7.36
N ILE A 691 6.41 9.62 -6.70
CA ILE A 691 7.16 10.73 -7.30
C ILE A 691 7.92 10.32 -8.57
N PHE A 692 8.38 9.06 -8.66
CA PHE A 692 9.07 8.51 -9.85
C PHE A 692 8.11 8.15 -10.99
N LEU A 693 6.80 8.11 -10.72
CA LEU A 693 5.75 7.65 -11.64
C LEU A 693 4.84 8.77 -12.12
N VAL A 694 4.91 9.94 -11.47
CA VAL A 694 4.13 11.14 -11.86
C VAL A 694 4.51 11.54 -13.28
N SER A 695 3.52 11.97 -14.05
CA SER A 695 3.70 12.45 -15.41
C SER A 695 2.92 13.74 -15.62
N ALA A 696 3.13 14.41 -16.76
CA ALA A 696 2.36 15.60 -17.10
C ALA A 696 0.84 15.34 -17.16
N ARG A 697 0.43 14.11 -17.47
CA ARG A 697 -0.97 13.69 -17.59
C ARG A 697 -1.61 13.30 -16.26
N TRP A 698 -0.85 12.65 -15.38
CA TRP A 698 -1.31 12.18 -14.08
C TRP A 698 -0.53 12.90 -12.99
N ARG A 699 -1.16 13.94 -12.44
CA ARG A 699 -0.56 14.79 -11.40
C ARG A 699 -1.00 14.29 -10.03
N ILE A 700 -0.10 14.29 -9.05
CA ILE A 700 -0.41 13.81 -7.69
C ILE A 700 -0.13 14.94 -6.71
N VAL A 701 -1.06 15.21 -5.78
CA VAL A 701 -0.99 16.35 -4.87
C VAL A 701 0.31 16.36 -4.09
N ALA A 702 0.74 15.20 -3.59
CA ALA A 702 1.97 15.10 -2.82
C ALA A 702 3.20 15.55 -3.63
N ALA A 703 3.29 15.17 -4.91
CA ALA A 703 4.34 15.63 -5.81
C ALA A 703 4.20 17.12 -6.17
N SER A 704 2.97 17.61 -6.34
CA SER A 704 2.71 19.03 -6.56
C SER A 704 3.18 19.90 -5.38
N ILE A 705 2.99 19.45 -4.14
CA ILE A 705 3.45 20.19 -2.95
C ILE A 705 4.98 20.32 -2.94
N LEU A 706 5.69 19.24 -3.24
CA LEU A 706 7.15 19.27 -3.40
C LEU A 706 7.57 20.22 -4.54
N SER A 707 6.91 20.15 -5.69
CA SER A 707 7.24 21.01 -6.83
C SER A 707 7.03 22.50 -6.55
N GLU A 708 5.96 22.87 -5.84
CA GLU A 708 5.73 24.26 -5.43
C GLU A 708 6.76 24.73 -4.41
N TRP A 709 7.17 23.85 -3.48
CA TRP A 709 8.25 24.15 -2.55
C TRP A 709 9.58 24.41 -3.26
N GLU A 710 9.95 23.56 -4.20
CA GLU A 710 11.17 23.72 -5.01
C GLU A 710 11.16 25.02 -5.84
N GLN A 711 9.97 25.50 -6.22
CA GLN A 711 9.78 26.78 -6.92
C GLN A 711 9.73 28.00 -5.97
N GLY A 712 9.88 27.81 -4.66
CA GLY A 712 9.79 28.88 -3.66
C GLY A 712 8.36 29.27 -3.28
N GLY A 713 7.35 28.54 -3.76
CA GLY A 713 5.91 28.73 -3.52
C GLY A 713 5.46 28.21 -2.15
N VAL A 714 6.08 28.67 -1.07
CA VAL A 714 5.86 28.15 0.29
C VAL A 714 4.39 28.24 0.73
N SER A 715 3.73 29.39 0.53
CA SER A 715 2.32 29.58 0.88
C SER A 715 1.38 28.76 -0.02
N ILE A 716 1.76 28.50 -1.28
CA ILE A 716 1.00 27.64 -2.20
C ILE A 716 1.11 26.18 -1.75
N ALA A 717 2.31 25.70 -1.42
CA ALA A 717 2.54 24.39 -0.82
C ALA A 717 1.73 24.20 0.48
N ALA A 718 1.62 25.25 1.31
CA ALA A 718 0.78 25.25 2.50
C ALA A 718 -0.71 25.17 2.18
N ALA A 719 -1.17 25.83 1.12
CA ALA A 719 -2.55 25.75 0.63
C ALA A 719 -2.90 24.34 0.14
N TYR A 720 -2.07 23.72 -0.70
CA TYR A 720 -2.25 22.32 -1.11
C TYR A 720 -2.26 21.36 0.10
N SER A 721 -1.36 21.56 1.06
CA SER A 721 -1.30 20.77 2.31
C SER A 721 -2.58 20.93 3.12
N THR A 722 -3.13 22.14 3.20
CA THR A 722 -4.40 22.40 3.89
C THR A 722 -5.57 21.71 3.20
N VAL A 723 -5.65 21.83 1.87
CA VAL A 723 -6.72 21.21 1.07
C VAL A 723 -6.73 19.69 1.25
N ILE A 724 -5.57 19.04 1.15
CA ILE A 724 -5.52 17.58 1.27
C ILE A 724 -5.84 17.11 2.69
N ILE A 725 -5.39 17.82 3.74
CA ILE A 725 -5.75 17.50 5.13
C ILE A 725 -7.26 17.57 5.32
N ILE A 726 -7.91 18.66 4.87
CA ILE A 726 -9.36 18.82 4.97
C ILE A 726 -10.08 17.71 4.21
N PHE A 727 -9.63 17.41 2.99
CA PHE A 727 -10.26 16.41 2.14
C PHE A 727 -10.16 14.99 2.73
N VAL A 728 -8.98 14.61 3.23
CA VAL A 728 -8.78 13.29 3.83
C VAL A 728 -9.57 13.16 5.14
N LEU A 729 -9.58 14.19 6.00
CA LEU A 729 -10.42 14.20 7.21
C LEU A 729 -11.92 14.08 6.87
N ALA A 730 -12.39 14.80 5.84
CA ALA A 730 -13.76 14.70 5.37
C ALA A 730 -14.09 13.31 4.82
N ALA A 731 -13.19 12.71 4.03
CA ALA A 731 -13.35 11.37 3.49
C ALA A 731 -13.41 10.31 4.59
N ILE A 732 -12.53 10.39 5.59
CA ILE A 732 -12.55 9.52 6.78
C ILE A 732 -13.86 9.71 7.56
N GLY A 733 -14.31 10.94 7.74
CA GLY A 733 -15.59 11.26 8.38
C GLY A 733 -16.79 10.63 7.65
N ILE A 734 -16.83 10.72 6.33
CA ILE A 734 -17.87 10.11 5.49
C ILE A 734 -17.82 8.58 5.60
N LEU A 735 -16.62 7.98 5.44
CA LEU A 735 -16.44 6.53 5.54
C LEU A 735 -16.83 6.01 6.92
N SER A 736 -16.51 6.75 7.98
CA SER A 736 -16.95 6.48 9.35
C SER A 736 -18.47 6.47 9.49
N LEU A 737 -19.15 7.49 8.97
CA LEU A 737 -20.62 7.58 9.02
C LEU A 737 -21.29 6.44 8.26
N VAL A 738 -20.79 6.12 7.07
CA VAL A 738 -21.30 5.01 6.24
C VAL A 738 -21.10 3.68 6.96
N THR A 739 -19.90 3.43 7.49
CA THR A 739 -19.55 2.22 8.23
C THR A 739 -20.46 2.04 9.45
N ASN A 740 -20.57 3.07 10.29
CA ASN A 740 -21.41 3.02 11.48
C ASN A 740 -22.89 2.79 11.13
N ARG A 741 -23.37 3.30 9.99
CA ARG A 741 -24.75 3.07 9.53
C ARG A 741 -24.97 1.63 9.04
N ILE A 742 -24.01 1.06 8.31
CA ILE A 742 -24.06 -0.31 7.77
C ILE A 742 -23.96 -1.35 8.89
N PHE A 743 -23.15 -1.09 9.94
CA PHE A 743 -22.87 -2.05 11.01
C PHE A 743 -23.61 -1.78 12.33
N ARG A 744 -24.69 -0.99 12.32
CA ARG A 744 -25.52 -0.76 13.53
C ARG A 744 -25.91 -2.10 14.18
N GLY A 745 -25.45 -2.33 15.41
CA GLY A 745 -25.77 -3.50 16.23
C GLY A 745 -24.76 -4.67 16.19
N ARG A 746 -23.65 -4.59 15.44
CA ARG A 746 -22.68 -5.70 15.28
C ARG A 746 -21.30 -5.48 15.93
N GLY A 747 -21.24 -4.65 16.98
CA GLY A 747 -19.98 -4.20 17.57
C GLY A 747 -19.39 -3.02 16.78
N GLY A 748 -18.91 -1.99 17.48
CA GLY A 748 -18.39 -0.80 16.83
C GLY A 748 -17.12 -1.10 16.04
N VAL A 749 -17.00 -0.53 14.84
CA VAL A 749 -15.72 -0.47 14.14
C VAL A 749 -14.89 0.58 14.87
N ASP A 750 -13.80 0.17 15.53
CA ASP A 750 -12.84 1.14 16.04
C ASP A 750 -12.06 1.71 14.84
N LEU A 751 -12.56 2.82 14.33
CA LEU A 751 -12.04 3.50 13.14
C LEU A 751 -10.63 4.08 13.38
N SER A 752 -10.18 4.12 14.63
CA SER A 752 -8.80 4.48 14.97
C SER A 752 -7.77 3.46 14.51
N ILE A 753 -8.19 2.24 14.19
CA ILE A 753 -7.35 1.19 13.56
C ILE A 753 -7.11 1.52 12.07
N GLY A 754 -7.97 2.39 11.49
CA GLY A 754 -7.86 2.88 10.12
C GLY A 754 -7.03 4.17 9.96
N LEU A 755 -6.53 4.71 11.06
CA LEU A 755 -5.71 5.93 11.21
C LEU A 755 -4.37 5.56 11.83
#